data_AF-A0A7W9X7R0-F1
#
_entry.id   AF-A0A7W9X7R0-F1
#
_cell.length_a   1.000
_cell.length_b   1.000
_cell.length_c   1.000
_cell.angle_alpha   90.00
_cell.angle_beta   90.00
_cell.angle_gamma   90.00
#
_symmetry.space_group_name_H-M   'P 1'
#
loop_
_entity.id
_entity.type
_entity.pdbx_description
1 polymer ?
#
loop_
_entity_poly.entity_id
_entity_poly.type
_entity_poly.pdbx_seq_one_letter_code
_entity_poly.pdbx_strand_id
1 'polypeptide(L)'
;MRKLSKSITDLKPFYDVVIIGSGYGGSIAASRFSRAGLKVCLLEKGKEFQPGEYPVTLMEAEGEMQLNTDISKADKNGLYDIHVGQGISVFKGCGLGGTSQVNAGVVIKPEDRVFLDDRWPLAIRNDMASLQDGYDKAWDMLKPSAYPANTPGYPELAKSKAMQISAEKMNQPFYYTDINVSFKTGINHVGVQQNQCVNCGDCVTGCNHFAKNTLIMNYLPDAVNNGAEIFCNINVDHVEQSANNWITYFDVFGNDRDKFKAPLMFVRSANVIIAGGALGSTEILLRSKENGLSVSSKLGDHFTGNGDVLGFAYNCEEPINGMGLGTLWNDDKYAPVGPCITSVIDMRNQPILDDGMTFEEGSVPAPIVSMLNLALMSLSATIGHNTTGIFSNWLRDCSEEAKSLISGPYHGATSHTQTYLIMTHDDCSGVMSLNNGYFSINWPGVGKEAIFQKVSKAMTDATAALGGVFIKDLVWEKALDYELVTVHPLGGCSMGEDATRGVTNDIGNVFSSTDGQATHAGLYVLDGSIIPLPLGTNPLFTISAVAERACNIIIKNLGLETTYDFPPVVSNLTIPAPAVQFTETMKGFFSVGEKDDFEVGYTAGEQHCSPILFTLTIQTESMDIFVADPEHKGYMSGTVVAPALSDKPLTVSDGLFNLFVKDADNPDHLKMKYNMTLNTHDGKQFYFYGYKKVDGNSPFDLWNDTTVLYTTIYEDEAENNVLGKGILKIAAQDFATQMTTMKTVNTNSMMESLKAMEPFSKFFSEELIDTYFKKFF
;
A
#
# COMPACT_ATOMS: atom_id res chain seq x y z
N MET A 1 2.59 -18.61 2.62
CA MET A 1 1.19 -18.41 2.15
C MET A 1 1.23 -18.18 0.65
N ARG A 2 0.12 -18.35 -0.07
CA ARG A 2 0.09 -18.15 -1.54
C ARG A 2 -0.02 -16.64 -1.84
N LYS A 3 0.73 -16.14 -2.82
CA LYS A 3 0.65 -14.72 -3.21
C LYS A 3 -0.68 -14.43 -3.91
N LEU A 4 -1.29 -13.30 -3.57
CA LEU A 4 -2.51 -12.78 -4.18
C LEU A 4 -2.18 -11.95 -5.43
N SER A 5 -1.02 -11.31 -5.46
CA SER A 5 -0.60 -10.46 -6.59
C SER A 5 -0.18 -11.28 -7.81
N LYS A 6 -0.47 -10.72 -8.99
CA LYS A 6 -0.06 -11.20 -10.31
C LYS A 6 1.19 -10.48 -10.80
N SER A 7 1.82 -11.04 -11.82
CA SER A 7 2.90 -10.35 -12.54
C SER A 7 2.34 -9.16 -13.30
N ILE A 8 3.09 -8.06 -13.41
CA ILE A 8 2.70 -6.92 -14.25
C ILE A 8 2.52 -7.29 -15.74
N THR A 9 3.16 -8.38 -16.17
CA THR A 9 2.98 -8.94 -17.52
C THR A 9 1.58 -9.51 -17.76
N ASP A 10 0.80 -9.77 -16.71
CA ASP A 10 -0.58 -10.27 -16.80
C ASP A 10 -1.61 -9.13 -16.92
N LEU A 11 -1.15 -7.87 -16.89
CA LEU A 11 -2.03 -6.71 -16.94
C LEU A 11 -2.73 -6.62 -18.30
N LYS A 12 -4.06 -6.59 -18.25
CA LYS A 12 -4.89 -6.43 -19.45
C LYS A 12 -4.95 -4.97 -19.89
N PRO A 13 -5.20 -4.71 -21.19
CA PRO A 13 -5.28 -3.34 -21.69
C PRO A 13 -6.53 -2.59 -21.20
N PHE A 14 -7.56 -3.30 -20.75
CA PHE A 14 -8.83 -2.71 -20.30
C PHE A 14 -9.50 -3.53 -19.18
N TYR A 15 -10.09 -2.83 -18.22
CA TYR A 15 -10.90 -3.39 -17.13
C TYR A 15 -12.23 -2.64 -16.96
N ASP A 16 -13.24 -3.28 -16.38
CA ASP A 16 -14.49 -2.57 -16.06
C ASP A 16 -14.27 -1.58 -14.91
N VAL A 17 -13.41 -1.96 -13.95
CA VAL A 17 -13.03 -1.12 -12.81
C VAL A 17 -11.54 -1.25 -12.51
N VAL A 18 -10.84 -0.11 -12.41
CA VAL A 18 -9.50 -0.01 -11.81
C VAL A 18 -9.62 0.58 -10.42
N ILE A 19 -8.98 -0.06 -9.44
CA ILE A 19 -8.96 0.35 -8.04
C ILE A 19 -7.53 0.68 -7.66
N ILE A 20 -7.30 1.85 -7.10
CA ILE A 20 -5.97 2.36 -6.77
C ILE A 20 -5.80 2.34 -5.25
N GLY A 21 -4.97 1.44 -4.74
CA GLY A 21 -4.74 1.22 -3.32
C GLY A 21 -5.56 0.07 -2.74
N SER A 22 -4.95 -0.68 -1.83
CA SER A 22 -5.51 -1.91 -1.24
C SER A 22 -5.89 -1.78 0.25
N GLY A 23 -6.05 -0.56 0.75
CA GLY A 23 -6.56 -0.30 2.10
C GLY A 23 -8.04 -0.70 2.25
N TYR A 24 -8.67 -0.30 3.36
CA TYR A 24 -10.06 -0.70 3.69
C TYR A 24 -11.02 -0.48 2.53
N GLY A 25 -11.17 0.75 2.04
CA GLY A 25 -12.13 1.02 0.97
C GLY A 25 -11.77 0.39 -0.37
N GLY A 26 -10.48 0.32 -0.73
CA GLY A 26 -10.03 -0.33 -1.96
C GLY A 26 -10.26 -1.85 -1.96
N SER A 27 -9.97 -2.52 -0.85
CA SER A 27 -10.22 -3.96 -0.70
C SER A 27 -11.72 -4.31 -0.69
N ILE A 28 -12.55 -3.47 -0.06
CA ILE A 28 -14.01 -3.58 -0.08
C ILE A 28 -14.51 -3.42 -1.51
N ALA A 29 -14.10 -2.34 -2.20
CA ALA A 29 -14.45 -2.12 -3.60
C ALA A 29 -14.06 -3.32 -4.48
N ALA A 30 -12.86 -3.87 -4.31
CA ALA A 30 -12.39 -5.02 -5.08
C ALA A 30 -13.27 -6.26 -4.85
N SER A 31 -13.59 -6.56 -3.59
CA SER A 31 -14.48 -7.67 -3.23
C SER A 31 -15.88 -7.48 -3.81
N ARG A 32 -16.50 -6.30 -3.61
CA ARG A 32 -17.90 -6.09 -4.00
C ARG A 32 -18.09 -5.98 -5.51
N PHE A 33 -17.18 -5.31 -6.23
CA PHE A 33 -17.26 -5.20 -7.68
C PHE A 33 -16.94 -6.52 -8.39
N SER A 34 -15.96 -7.30 -7.91
CA SER A 34 -15.70 -8.64 -8.48
C SER A 34 -16.86 -9.61 -8.26
N ARG A 35 -17.47 -9.60 -7.06
CA ARG A 35 -18.72 -10.34 -6.78
C ARG A 35 -19.91 -9.93 -7.64
N ALA A 36 -19.94 -8.67 -8.09
CA ALA A 36 -20.93 -8.18 -9.04
C ALA A 36 -20.62 -8.60 -10.50
N GLY A 37 -19.57 -9.39 -10.74
CA GLY A 37 -19.20 -9.93 -12.05
C GLY A 37 -18.34 -8.99 -12.89
N LEU A 38 -17.83 -7.89 -12.32
CA LEU A 38 -16.98 -6.93 -13.04
C LEU A 38 -15.54 -7.43 -13.15
N LYS A 39 -14.88 -7.13 -14.27
CA LYS A 39 -13.42 -7.30 -14.43
C LYS A 39 -12.70 -6.23 -13.63
N VAL A 40 -12.19 -6.60 -12.47
CA VAL A 40 -11.52 -5.69 -11.53
C VAL A 40 -10.00 -5.83 -11.61
N CYS A 41 -9.33 -4.68 -11.70
CA CYS A 41 -7.89 -4.54 -11.51
C CYS A 41 -7.63 -3.69 -10.26
N LEU A 42 -6.86 -4.22 -9.30
CA LEU A 42 -6.39 -3.47 -8.14
C LEU A 42 -4.89 -3.20 -8.27
N LEU A 43 -4.49 -1.94 -8.16
CA LEU A 43 -3.11 -1.47 -8.22
C LEU A 43 -2.66 -1.03 -6.82
N GLU A 44 -1.65 -1.70 -6.26
CA GLU A 44 -1.08 -1.38 -4.95
C GLU A 44 0.35 -0.87 -5.08
N LYS A 45 0.65 0.28 -4.46
CA LYS A 45 1.99 0.88 -4.44
C LYS A 45 3.00 -0.03 -3.76
N GLY A 46 2.69 -0.55 -2.58
CA GLY A 46 3.61 -1.33 -1.77
C GLY A 46 3.78 -2.79 -2.22
N LYS A 47 4.65 -3.51 -1.50
CA LYS A 47 4.90 -4.94 -1.69
C LYS A 47 3.76 -5.78 -1.10
N GLU A 48 3.66 -7.02 -1.53
CA GLU A 48 2.84 -8.03 -0.84
C GLU A 48 3.66 -8.67 0.29
N PHE A 49 3.35 -8.30 1.54
CA PHE A 49 3.92 -8.93 2.74
C PHE A 49 2.96 -9.99 3.28
N GLN A 50 3.48 -11.17 3.58
CA GLN A 50 2.76 -12.27 4.21
C GLN A 50 3.21 -12.46 5.67
N PRO A 51 2.35 -13.00 6.54
CA PRO A 51 2.79 -13.41 7.88
C PRO A 51 4.00 -14.35 7.80
N GLY A 52 5.04 -13.99 8.54
CA GLY A 52 6.37 -14.61 8.48
C GLY A 52 7.41 -13.73 7.78
N GLU A 53 6.99 -12.72 7.02
CA GLU A 53 7.87 -11.80 6.27
C GLU A 53 7.97 -10.41 6.91
N TYR A 54 7.20 -10.12 7.96
CA TYR A 54 7.27 -8.81 8.63
C TYR A 54 8.55 -8.69 9.45
N PRO A 55 9.15 -7.48 9.52
CA PRO A 55 10.35 -7.22 10.31
C PRO A 55 10.22 -7.67 11.77
N VAL A 56 11.18 -8.42 12.27
CA VAL A 56 11.28 -8.85 13.68
C VAL A 56 12.42 -8.17 14.43
N THR A 57 13.37 -7.57 13.71
CA THR A 57 14.47 -6.79 14.28
C THR A 57 14.40 -5.31 13.88
N LEU A 58 15.09 -4.45 14.63
CA LEU A 58 15.23 -3.03 14.29
C LEU A 58 15.84 -2.82 12.91
N MET A 59 16.88 -3.57 12.56
CA MET A 59 17.58 -3.45 11.28
C MET A 59 16.67 -3.80 10.10
N GLU A 60 15.85 -4.85 10.22
CA GLU A 60 14.85 -5.19 9.22
C GLU A 60 13.78 -4.09 9.11
N ALA A 61 13.35 -3.52 10.24
CA ALA A 61 12.34 -2.46 10.26
C ALA A 61 12.86 -1.15 9.63
N GLU A 62 14.13 -0.79 9.88
CA GLU A 62 14.82 0.33 9.22
C GLU A 62 14.95 0.11 7.70
N GLY A 63 15.19 -1.14 7.28
CA GLY A 63 15.20 -1.53 5.88
C GLY A 63 13.87 -1.23 5.18
N GLU A 64 12.76 -1.45 5.88
CA GLU A 64 11.39 -1.25 5.39
C GLU A 64 10.78 0.12 5.73
N MET A 65 11.53 1.03 6.37
CA MET A 65 11.09 2.41 6.61
C MET A 65 11.14 3.25 5.34
N GLN A 66 10.32 4.28 5.23
CA GLN A 66 10.32 5.27 4.14
C GLN A 66 10.07 6.63 4.75
N LEU A 67 10.81 7.63 4.28
CA LEU A 67 10.67 9.00 4.77
C LEU A 67 10.39 9.92 3.58
N ASN A 68 9.25 10.58 3.63
CA ASN A 68 8.81 11.57 2.67
C ASN A 68 8.66 12.93 3.37
N THR A 69 8.93 14.01 2.66
CA THR A 69 8.81 15.39 3.17
C THR A 69 8.24 16.31 2.08
N ASP A 70 7.95 17.55 2.45
CA ASP A 70 7.56 18.62 1.52
C ASP A 70 8.57 18.90 0.39
N ILE A 71 9.79 18.38 0.45
CA ILE A 71 10.88 18.65 -0.50
C ILE A 71 11.62 17.39 -0.98
N SER A 72 11.25 16.21 -0.49
CA SER A 72 11.91 14.96 -0.84
C SER A 72 10.95 13.77 -0.81
N LYS A 73 11.17 12.80 -1.69
CA LYS A 73 10.45 11.52 -1.70
C LYS A 73 11.43 10.38 -1.41
N ALA A 74 10.93 9.32 -0.81
CA ALA A 74 11.73 8.12 -0.58
C ALA A 74 12.02 7.39 -1.90
N ASP A 75 13.27 6.98 -2.11
CA ASP A 75 13.70 6.17 -3.26
C ASP A 75 13.45 4.67 -3.07
N LYS A 76 12.89 4.28 -1.92
CA LYS A 76 12.57 2.88 -1.57
C LYS A 76 11.08 2.68 -1.40
N ASN A 77 10.63 1.44 -1.63
CA ASN A 77 9.24 1.00 -1.47
C ASN A 77 9.09 0.07 -0.24
N GLY A 78 9.17 0.66 0.94
CA GLY A 78 9.12 -0.03 2.24
C GLY A 78 7.71 -0.22 2.81
N LEU A 79 7.57 -1.00 3.89
CA LEU A 79 6.30 -1.19 4.60
C LEU A 79 5.86 0.04 5.41
N TYR A 80 6.79 0.72 6.09
CA TYR A 80 6.48 1.82 7.00
C TYR A 80 6.71 3.14 6.28
N ASP A 81 5.66 3.95 6.13
CA ASP A 81 5.72 5.23 5.42
C ASP A 81 5.48 6.38 6.39
N ILE A 82 6.51 7.21 6.60
CA ILE A 82 6.41 8.44 7.36
C ILE A 82 6.44 9.62 6.39
N HIS A 83 5.40 10.44 6.45
CA HIS A 83 5.37 11.74 5.79
C HIS A 83 5.53 12.85 6.83
N VAL A 84 6.62 13.61 6.74
CA VAL A 84 6.90 14.74 7.63
C VAL A 84 6.31 15.99 7.02
N GLY A 85 5.25 16.51 7.65
CA GLY A 85 4.60 17.77 7.28
C GLY A 85 4.97 18.90 8.23
N GLN A 86 4.37 20.08 8.00
CA GLN A 86 4.51 21.24 8.86
C GLN A 86 3.44 21.24 9.95
N GLY A 87 3.86 20.97 11.18
CA GLY A 87 2.99 20.90 12.36
C GLY A 87 2.46 19.50 12.67
N ILE A 88 2.30 18.64 11.66
CA ILE A 88 1.88 17.25 11.86
C ILE A 88 2.56 16.31 10.86
N SER A 89 3.01 15.16 11.37
CA SER A 89 3.56 14.05 10.59
C SER A 89 2.58 12.89 10.56
N VAL A 90 2.64 12.09 9.50
CA VAL A 90 1.73 10.95 9.27
C VAL A 90 2.52 9.66 9.18
N PHE A 91 2.13 8.65 9.95
CA PHE A 91 2.61 7.28 9.81
C PHE A 91 1.53 6.39 9.18
N LYS A 92 1.87 5.66 8.12
CA LYS A 92 0.97 4.71 7.47
C LYS A 92 1.69 3.46 6.96
N GLY A 93 0.92 2.40 6.74
CA GLY A 93 1.42 1.19 6.09
C GLY A 93 1.39 1.32 4.56
N CYS A 94 2.40 0.80 3.87
CA CYS A 94 2.54 0.75 2.42
C CYS A 94 2.80 -0.70 1.98
N GLY A 95 1.76 -1.38 1.51
CA GLY A 95 1.80 -2.79 1.18
C GLY A 95 0.40 -3.31 0.84
N LEU A 96 0.31 -4.52 0.30
CA LEU A 96 -0.98 -5.14 0.01
C LEU A 96 -1.80 -5.29 1.30
N GLY A 97 -2.94 -4.60 1.39
CA GLY A 97 -3.76 -4.42 2.60
C GLY A 97 -3.57 -3.08 3.32
N GLY A 98 -2.69 -2.20 2.85
CA GLY A 98 -2.39 -0.89 3.42
C GLY A 98 -2.08 -0.91 4.93
N THR A 99 -2.54 0.11 5.64
CA THR A 99 -2.33 0.26 7.10
C THR A 99 -2.97 -0.86 7.94
N SER A 100 -3.85 -1.72 7.37
CA SER A 100 -4.34 -2.90 8.11
C SER A 100 -3.20 -3.83 8.53
N GLN A 101 -2.08 -3.81 7.81
CA GLN A 101 -0.89 -4.60 8.14
C GLN A 101 -0.23 -4.14 9.44
N VAL A 102 -0.24 -2.83 9.71
CA VAL A 102 0.54 -2.19 10.80
C VAL A 102 -0.31 -1.44 11.83
N ASN A 103 -1.63 -1.47 11.75
CA ASN A 103 -2.51 -0.89 12.79
C ASN A 103 -2.70 -1.84 14.01
N ALA A 104 -3.49 -1.41 15.00
CA ALA A 104 -3.87 -2.28 16.13
C ALA A 104 -5.16 -3.09 15.91
N GLY A 105 -5.90 -2.83 14.81
CA GLY A 105 -7.10 -3.57 14.45
C GLY A 105 -8.36 -3.22 15.26
N VAL A 106 -8.39 -2.09 15.96
CA VAL A 106 -9.51 -1.68 16.83
C VAL A 106 -10.76 -1.33 16.03
N VAL A 107 -11.90 -1.87 16.45
CA VAL A 107 -13.21 -1.68 15.81
C VAL A 107 -14.17 -1.02 16.79
N ILE A 108 -14.28 0.31 16.70
CA ILE A 108 -15.19 1.11 17.50
C ILE A 108 -16.07 1.96 16.57
N LYS A 109 -17.37 1.96 16.82
CA LYS A 109 -18.30 2.89 16.15
C LYS A 109 -18.17 4.27 16.82
N PRO A 110 -18.03 5.37 16.06
CA PRO A 110 -18.06 6.72 16.62
C PRO A 110 -19.44 7.05 17.20
N GLU A 111 -19.53 8.11 18.00
CA GLU A 111 -20.81 8.59 18.50
C GLU A 111 -21.75 9.00 17.35
N ASP A 112 -23.05 8.71 17.49
CA ASP A 112 -24.03 9.09 16.46
C ASP A 112 -24.04 10.60 16.17
N ARG A 113 -23.67 11.42 17.18
CA ARG A 113 -23.55 12.89 17.06
C ARG A 113 -22.53 13.33 16.01
N VAL A 114 -21.50 12.54 15.73
CA VAL A 114 -20.50 12.81 14.68
C VAL A 114 -21.17 12.91 13.31
N PHE A 115 -22.19 12.09 13.05
CA PHE A 115 -22.91 12.09 11.78
C PHE A 115 -23.97 13.18 11.68
N LEU A 116 -24.31 13.88 12.78
CA LEU A 116 -25.29 14.96 12.75
C LEU A 116 -24.70 16.28 12.25
N ASP A 117 -23.37 16.39 12.23
CA ASP A 117 -22.63 17.54 11.70
C ASP A 117 -22.99 17.80 10.22
N ASP A 118 -23.12 19.07 9.85
CA ASP A 118 -23.61 19.48 8.54
C ASP A 118 -22.57 19.28 7.41
N ARG A 119 -21.31 18.98 7.77
CA ARG A 119 -20.28 18.51 6.84
C ARG A 119 -20.58 17.13 6.26
N TRP A 120 -21.34 16.28 6.97
CA TRP A 120 -21.83 15.03 6.39
C TRP A 120 -22.98 15.31 5.40
N PRO A 121 -22.96 14.71 4.20
CA PRO A 121 -24.05 14.87 3.24
C PRO A 121 -25.43 14.44 3.80
N LEU A 122 -26.47 15.16 3.41
CA LEU A 122 -27.87 14.91 3.75
C LEU A 122 -28.30 13.51 3.34
N ALA A 123 -27.77 12.97 2.25
CA ALA A 123 -28.03 11.61 1.79
C ALA A 123 -27.55 10.53 2.79
N ILE A 124 -26.53 10.83 3.61
CA ILE A 124 -26.11 9.95 4.72
C ILE A 124 -26.94 10.27 5.96
N ARG A 125 -27.07 11.55 6.32
CA ARG A 125 -27.79 11.97 7.54
C ARG A 125 -29.27 11.57 7.56
N ASN A 126 -29.91 11.54 6.40
CA ASN A 126 -31.30 11.14 6.24
C ASN A 126 -31.47 9.61 6.06
N ASP A 127 -30.39 8.87 5.79
CA ASP A 127 -30.41 7.41 5.60
C ASP A 127 -29.32 6.73 6.42
N MET A 128 -29.37 6.93 7.73
CA MET A 128 -28.48 6.26 8.69
C MET A 128 -28.65 4.73 8.68
N ALA A 129 -29.78 4.22 8.17
CA ALA A 129 -30.00 2.79 8.01
C ALA A 129 -29.05 2.19 6.95
N SER A 130 -28.84 2.87 5.82
CA SER A 130 -27.86 2.44 4.82
C SER A 130 -26.42 2.45 5.35
N LEU A 131 -26.08 3.41 6.23
CA LEU A 131 -24.78 3.44 6.90
C LEU A 131 -24.63 2.29 7.90
N GLN A 132 -25.70 1.99 8.65
CA GLN A 132 -25.73 0.85 9.57
C GLN A 132 -25.58 -0.49 8.84
N ASP A 133 -26.24 -0.67 7.69
CA ASP A 133 -26.03 -1.84 6.83
C ASP A 133 -24.56 -1.98 6.37
N GLY A 134 -23.89 -0.85 6.10
CA GLY A 134 -22.45 -0.82 5.85
C GLY A 134 -21.61 -1.30 7.04
N TYR A 135 -21.96 -0.89 8.26
CA TYR A 135 -21.30 -1.38 9.48
C TYR A 135 -21.52 -2.88 9.68
N ASP A 136 -22.73 -3.36 9.47
CA ASP A 136 -23.09 -4.78 9.66
C ASP A 136 -22.30 -5.67 8.67
N LYS A 137 -22.20 -5.25 7.40
CA LYS A 137 -21.38 -5.94 6.39
C LYS A 137 -19.89 -5.94 6.71
N ALA A 138 -19.36 -4.81 7.17
CA ALA A 138 -17.98 -4.71 7.60
C ALA A 138 -17.70 -5.61 8.80
N TRP A 139 -18.63 -5.68 9.76
CA TRP A 139 -18.57 -6.55 10.92
C TRP A 139 -18.54 -8.04 10.51
N ASP A 140 -19.42 -8.45 9.59
CA ASP A 140 -19.53 -9.85 9.14
C ASP A 140 -18.25 -10.35 8.43
N MET A 141 -17.56 -9.48 7.69
CA MET A 141 -16.29 -9.79 7.03
C MET A 141 -15.08 -9.68 7.96
N LEU A 142 -14.99 -8.62 8.77
CA LEU A 142 -13.84 -8.38 9.64
C LEU A 142 -13.86 -9.26 10.90
N LYS A 143 -15.04 -9.74 11.31
CA LYS A 143 -15.26 -10.60 12.48
C LYS A 143 -14.47 -10.16 13.71
N PRO A 144 -14.59 -8.88 14.11
CA PRO A 144 -13.87 -8.39 15.26
C PRO A 144 -14.35 -9.10 16.54
N SER A 145 -13.47 -9.21 17.52
CA SER A 145 -13.81 -9.75 18.83
C SER A 145 -12.94 -9.16 19.92
N ALA A 146 -13.54 -8.89 21.07
CA ALA A 146 -12.80 -8.48 22.27
C ALA A 146 -11.83 -9.57 22.74
N TYR A 147 -10.76 -9.15 23.42
CA TYR A 147 -9.81 -10.04 24.05
C TYR A 147 -10.51 -10.95 25.08
N PRO A 148 -10.41 -12.29 24.99
CA PRO A 148 -11.15 -13.21 25.82
C PRO A 148 -10.45 -13.42 27.18
N ALA A 149 -10.34 -12.35 27.96
CA ALA A 149 -9.69 -12.35 29.26
C ALA A 149 -10.24 -13.46 30.17
N ASN A 150 -9.34 -14.08 30.94
CA ASN A 150 -9.63 -15.17 31.89
C ASN A 150 -10.12 -16.47 31.23
N THR A 151 -9.75 -16.72 29.97
CA THR A 151 -9.94 -18.01 29.29
C THR A 151 -8.61 -18.74 29.10
N PRO A 152 -8.60 -20.07 28.84
CA PRO A 152 -7.36 -20.81 28.65
C PRO A 152 -6.48 -20.22 27.55
N GLY A 153 -5.24 -19.84 27.90
CA GLY A 153 -4.29 -19.18 26.99
C GLY A 153 -4.40 -17.64 26.93
N TYR A 154 -5.39 -17.05 27.61
CA TYR A 154 -5.67 -15.61 27.57
C TYR A 154 -5.93 -15.08 29.00
N PRO A 155 -4.86 -14.84 29.80
CA PRO A 155 -4.99 -14.31 31.15
C PRO A 155 -5.43 -12.84 31.13
N GLU A 156 -5.85 -12.32 32.29
CA GLU A 156 -5.95 -10.87 32.49
C GLU A 156 -4.58 -10.22 32.26
N LEU A 157 -4.53 -9.22 31.37
CA LEU A 157 -3.29 -8.53 31.00
C LEU A 157 -3.01 -7.39 31.97
N ALA A 158 -1.75 -7.25 32.37
CA ALA A 158 -1.34 -6.23 33.34
C ALA A 158 -1.62 -4.79 32.85
N LYS A 159 -1.39 -4.51 31.56
CA LYS A 159 -1.74 -3.23 30.92
C LYS A 159 -3.24 -2.91 30.94
N SER A 160 -4.11 -3.89 30.69
CA SER A 160 -5.56 -3.67 30.74
C SER A 160 -6.04 -3.46 32.17
N LYS A 161 -5.44 -4.17 33.13
CA LYS A 161 -5.70 -3.96 34.56
C LYS A 161 -5.27 -2.57 35.03
N ALA A 162 -4.12 -2.09 34.58
CA ALA A 162 -3.68 -0.72 34.85
C ALA A 162 -4.67 0.31 34.28
N MET A 163 -5.15 0.11 33.04
CA MET A 163 -6.20 0.96 32.48
C MET A 163 -7.48 0.95 33.31
N GLN A 164 -7.90 -0.21 33.82
CA GLN A 164 -9.06 -0.32 34.70
C GLN A 164 -8.87 0.50 35.99
N ILE A 165 -7.71 0.45 36.62
CA ILE A 165 -7.38 1.23 37.82
C ILE A 165 -7.49 2.74 37.52
N SER A 166 -6.92 3.18 36.40
CA SER A 166 -7.03 4.58 35.95
C SER A 166 -8.49 4.99 35.71
N ALA A 167 -9.28 4.14 35.05
CA ALA A 167 -10.69 4.40 34.78
C ALA A 167 -11.51 4.58 36.07
N GLU A 168 -11.32 3.68 37.04
CA GLU A 168 -11.99 3.72 38.34
C GLU A 168 -11.63 5.01 39.11
N LYS A 169 -10.34 5.40 39.08
CA LYS A 169 -9.87 6.63 39.74
C LYS A 169 -10.41 7.89 39.07
N MET A 170 -10.51 7.89 37.74
CA MET A 170 -11.04 9.00 36.95
C MET A 170 -12.58 9.02 36.91
N ASN A 171 -13.24 7.99 37.46
CA ASN A 171 -14.69 7.78 37.40
C ASN A 171 -15.21 7.79 35.95
N GLN A 172 -14.56 7.02 35.08
CA GLN A 172 -14.88 6.88 33.66
C GLN A 172 -15.22 5.42 33.29
N PRO A 173 -16.05 5.20 32.25
CA PRO A 173 -16.35 3.86 31.74
C PRO A 173 -15.09 3.15 31.23
N PHE A 174 -15.00 1.85 31.49
CA PHE A 174 -13.95 0.95 31.00
C PHE A 174 -14.57 -0.28 30.32
N TYR A 175 -14.01 -0.69 29.18
CA TYR A 175 -14.35 -1.95 28.53
C TYR A 175 -13.20 -2.52 27.69
N TYR A 176 -13.26 -3.83 27.43
CA TYR A 176 -12.44 -4.48 26.41
C TYR A 176 -13.05 -4.22 25.03
N THR A 177 -12.29 -3.60 24.13
CA THR A 177 -12.78 -3.24 22.80
C THR A 177 -12.65 -4.40 21.82
N ASP A 178 -13.55 -4.42 20.84
CA ASP A 178 -13.48 -5.38 19.74
C ASP A 178 -12.29 -5.06 18.83
N ILE A 179 -11.53 -6.10 18.46
CA ILE A 179 -10.34 -6.01 17.63
C ILE A 179 -10.34 -7.08 16.54
N ASN A 180 -9.72 -6.78 15.40
CA ASN A 180 -9.52 -7.69 14.27
C ASN A 180 -8.37 -8.67 14.55
N VAL A 181 -8.52 -9.50 15.58
CA VAL A 181 -7.57 -10.54 15.99
C VAL A 181 -8.32 -11.84 16.24
N SER A 182 -7.81 -12.94 15.70
CA SER A 182 -8.34 -14.28 15.95
C SER A 182 -7.77 -14.86 17.24
N PHE A 183 -8.65 -15.42 18.04
CA PHE A 183 -8.32 -16.21 19.23
C PHE A 183 -8.58 -17.71 19.03
N LYS A 184 -8.71 -18.13 17.77
CA LYS A 184 -8.95 -19.53 17.37
C LYS A 184 -8.11 -19.87 16.15
N THR A 185 -7.63 -21.10 16.08
CA THR A 185 -6.95 -21.63 14.90
C THR A 185 -7.95 -22.33 13.98
N GLY A 186 -7.89 -22.04 12.68
CA GLY A 186 -8.73 -22.68 11.68
C GLY A 186 -8.73 -21.96 10.35
N ILE A 187 -9.48 -22.51 9.40
CA ILE A 187 -9.77 -21.83 8.13
C ILE A 187 -10.93 -20.87 8.38
N ASN A 188 -10.76 -19.61 7.99
CA ASN A 188 -11.79 -18.60 8.13
C ASN A 188 -12.85 -18.67 7.02
N HIS A 189 -13.81 -17.77 7.08
CA HIS A 189 -14.99 -17.75 6.21
C HIS A 189 -14.69 -17.42 4.73
N VAL A 190 -13.48 -16.94 4.40
CA VAL A 190 -13.04 -16.70 3.01
C VAL A 190 -11.98 -17.70 2.54
N GLY A 191 -11.75 -18.78 3.31
CA GLY A 191 -10.83 -19.86 2.94
C GLY A 191 -9.36 -19.61 3.32
N VAL A 192 -9.07 -18.65 4.21
CA VAL A 192 -7.70 -18.36 4.66
C VAL A 192 -7.42 -19.04 6.01
N GLN A 193 -6.26 -19.70 6.11
CA GLN A 193 -5.78 -20.27 7.36
C GLN A 193 -5.35 -19.15 8.33
N GLN A 194 -5.96 -19.13 9.51
CA GLN A 194 -5.61 -18.24 10.61
C GLN A 194 -5.25 -19.05 11.85
N ASN A 195 -4.33 -18.51 12.65
CA ASN A 195 -3.97 -19.08 13.94
C ASN A 195 -4.53 -18.22 15.08
N GLN A 196 -4.63 -18.81 16.26
CA GLN A 196 -4.93 -18.04 17.47
C GLN A 196 -3.77 -17.08 17.85
N CYS A 197 -4.10 -15.94 18.43
CA CYS A 197 -3.13 -14.98 18.95
C CYS A 197 -2.21 -15.60 20.01
N VAL A 198 -0.93 -15.25 19.96
CA VAL A 198 0.13 -15.74 20.88
C VAL A 198 0.53 -14.71 21.95
N ASN A 199 -0.23 -13.61 22.07
CA ASN A 199 -0.01 -12.55 23.08
C ASN A 199 1.36 -11.84 23.03
N CYS A 200 1.96 -11.70 21.84
CA CYS A 200 3.31 -11.13 21.70
C CYS A 200 3.38 -9.59 21.71
N GLY A 201 2.30 -8.85 21.48
CA GLY A 201 2.33 -7.37 21.48
C GLY A 201 2.89 -6.69 20.21
N ASP A 202 3.23 -7.43 19.15
CA ASP A 202 3.90 -6.88 17.96
C ASP A 202 2.96 -6.47 16.81
N CYS A 203 1.67 -6.23 17.11
CA CYS A 203 0.64 -6.06 16.07
C CYS A 203 0.91 -4.91 15.09
N VAL A 204 1.62 -3.87 15.53
CA VAL A 204 1.83 -2.62 14.79
C VAL A 204 3.11 -2.61 13.93
N THR A 205 3.90 -3.68 13.98
CA THR A 205 5.00 -3.96 13.02
C THR A 205 4.65 -5.06 12.02
N GLY A 206 3.40 -5.54 12.05
CA GLY A 206 2.95 -6.67 11.23
C GLY A 206 2.93 -7.98 12.02
N CYS A 207 1.84 -8.73 11.90
CA CYS A 207 1.64 -9.96 12.65
C CYS A 207 2.24 -11.17 11.92
N ASN A 208 3.36 -11.70 12.40
CA ASN A 208 3.98 -12.91 11.88
C ASN A 208 3.29 -14.23 12.29
N HIS A 209 2.26 -14.15 13.13
CA HIS A 209 1.61 -15.33 13.72
C HIS A 209 0.28 -15.72 13.07
N PHE A 210 -0.12 -15.09 11.95
CA PHE A 210 -1.38 -15.37 11.24
C PHE A 210 -2.65 -15.08 12.07
N ALA A 211 -2.52 -14.36 13.20
CA ALA A 211 -3.63 -14.12 14.12
C ALA A 211 -4.40 -12.83 13.82
N LYS A 212 -3.72 -11.79 13.36
CA LYS A 212 -4.36 -10.51 13.03
C LYS A 212 -5.16 -10.66 11.74
N ASN A 213 -6.44 -10.33 11.78
CA ASN A 213 -7.36 -10.42 10.63
C ASN A 213 -7.24 -9.19 9.72
N THR A 214 -6.06 -9.02 9.13
CA THR A 214 -5.75 -7.93 8.19
C THR A 214 -6.45 -8.13 6.84
N LEU A 215 -6.38 -7.15 5.93
CA LEU A 215 -7.15 -7.22 4.67
C LEU A 215 -6.69 -8.34 3.73
N ILE A 216 -5.44 -8.81 3.86
CA ILE A 216 -4.93 -10.01 3.18
C ILE A 216 -5.50 -11.32 3.75
N MET A 217 -6.27 -11.25 4.85
CA MET A 217 -6.92 -12.39 5.47
C MET A 217 -8.43 -12.44 5.19
N ASN A 218 -9.02 -11.38 4.62
CA ASN A 218 -10.47 -11.27 4.42
C ASN A 218 -10.85 -10.76 3.02
N TYR A 219 -11.04 -9.44 2.83
CA TYR A 219 -11.54 -8.82 1.61
C TYR A 219 -10.69 -9.10 0.36
N LEU A 220 -9.35 -9.10 0.47
CA LEU A 220 -8.50 -9.30 -0.70
C LEU A 220 -8.52 -10.75 -1.21
N PRO A 221 -8.37 -11.78 -0.36
CA PRO A 221 -8.65 -13.16 -0.75
C PRO A 221 -10.05 -13.33 -1.35
N ASP A 222 -11.08 -12.73 -0.76
CA ASP A 222 -12.45 -12.78 -1.28
C ASP A 222 -12.55 -12.17 -2.69
N ALA A 223 -11.93 -11.01 -2.94
CA ALA A 223 -11.88 -10.39 -4.25
C ALA A 223 -11.22 -11.30 -5.30
N VAL A 224 -10.08 -11.90 -4.96
CA VAL A 224 -9.35 -12.81 -5.85
C VAL A 224 -10.14 -14.09 -6.13
N ASN A 225 -10.83 -14.63 -5.12
CA ASN A 225 -11.73 -15.78 -5.28
C ASN A 225 -12.88 -15.50 -6.26
N ASN A 226 -13.25 -14.22 -6.44
CA ASN A 226 -14.27 -13.76 -7.38
C ASN A 226 -13.69 -13.13 -8.66
N GLY A 227 -12.39 -13.31 -8.94
CA GLY A 227 -11.77 -12.96 -10.21
C GLY A 227 -11.11 -11.58 -10.29
N ALA A 228 -10.99 -10.84 -9.17
CA ALA A 228 -10.17 -9.63 -9.14
C ALA A 228 -8.69 -9.95 -9.41
N GLU A 229 -8.03 -9.10 -10.18
CA GLU A 229 -6.59 -9.17 -10.44
C GLU A 229 -5.87 -8.08 -9.63
N ILE A 230 -4.86 -8.46 -8.86
CA ILE A 230 -4.12 -7.57 -7.97
C ILE A 230 -2.70 -7.43 -8.50
N PHE A 231 -2.19 -6.22 -8.59
CA PHE A 231 -0.82 -5.91 -8.99
C PHE A 231 -0.15 -5.05 -7.92
N CYS A 232 0.97 -5.52 -7.37
CA CYS A 232 1.75 -4.81 -6.36
C CYS A 232 2.95 -4.10 -6.99
N ASN A 233 3.59 -3.20 -6.23
CA ASN A 233 4.66 -2.32 -6.73
C ASN A 233 4.19 -1.34 -7.82
N ILE A 234 2.92 -0.96 -7.84
CA ILE A 234 2.34 -0.06 -8.85
C ILE A 234 2.07 1.31 -8.24
N ASN A 235 2.91 2.29 -8.58
CA ASN A 235 2.78 3.66 -8.11
C ASN A 235 1.96 4.48 -9.11
N VAL A 236 0.67 4.64 -8.83
CA VAL A 236 -0.21 5.46 -9.67
C VAL A 236 0.14 6.94 -9.52
N ASP A 237 0.39 7.57 -10.66
CA ASP A 237 0.72 8.99 -10.74
C ASP A 237 -0.57 9.83 -10.80
N HIS A 238 -1.34 9.69 -11.87
CA HIS A 238 -2.57 10.45 -12.07
C HIS A 238 -3.60 9.66 -12.89
N VAL A 239 -4.81 10.19 -12.95
CA VAL A 239 -5.89 9.70 -13.81
C VAL A 239 -6.30 10.78 -14.81
N GLU A 240 -6.64 10.35 -16.02
CA GLU A 240 -7.10 11.21 -17.12
C GLU A 240 -8.35 10.60 -17.73
N GLN A 241 -9.27 11.44 -18.22
CA GLN A 241 -10.38 10.96 -19.03
C GLN A 241 -9.99 10.99 -20.52
N SER A 242 -10.19 9.88 -21.23
CA SER A 242 -10.02 9.80 -22.68
C SER A 242 -11.26 9.18 -23.32
N ALA A 243 -11.93 9.97 -24.17
CA ALA A 243 -13.26 9.66 -24.69
C ALA A 243 -14.25 9.33 -23.54
N ASN A 244 -14.79 8.12 -23.52
CA ASN A 244 -15.74 7.66 -22.49
C ASN A 244 -15.08 6.78 -21.41
N ASN A 245 -13.76 6.68 -21.40
CA ASN A 245 -13.01 5.81 -20.49
C ASN A 245 -12.02 6.62 -19.66
N TRP A 246 -11.54 6.00 -18.59
CA TRP A 246 -10.49 6.51 -17.74
C TRP A 246 -9.16 5.85 -18.07
N ILE A 247 -8.10 6.64 -18.01
CA ILE A 247 -6.71 6.23 -18.17
C ILE A 247 -6.04 6.41 -16.81
N THR A 248 -5.49 5.33 -16.25
CA THR A 248 -4.73 5.37 -15.00
C THR A 248 -3.25 5.24 -15.35
N TYR A 249 -2.48 6.31 -15.15
CA TYR A 249 -1.04 6.30 -15.41
C TYR A 249 -0.26 5.90 -14.16
N PHE A 250 0.76 5.07 -14.32
CA PHE A 250 1.53 4.54 -13.21
C PHE A 250 2.97 4.22 -13.59
N ASP A 251 3.81 4.17 -12.57
CA ASP A 251 5.13 3.56 -12.64
C ASP A 251 5.17 2.25 -11.86
N VAL A 252 6.18 1.42 -12.14
CA VAL A 252 6.34 0.09 -11.54
C VAL A 252 7.63 0.09 -10.72
N PHE A 253 7.50 0.02 -9.40
CA PHE A 253 8.64 -0.02 -8.50
C PHE A 253 9.47 -1.29 -8.71
N GLY A 254 10.79 -1.11 -8.68
CA GLY A 254 11.71 -2.23 -8.64
C GLY A 254 11.72 -3.04 -9.93
N ASN A 255 11.46 -2.46 -11.11
CA ASN A 255 11.79 -3.07 -12.39
C ASN A 255 12.85 -2.29 -13.20
N ASP A 256 13.50 -1.29 -12.59
CA ASP A 256 14.64 -0.56 -13.15
C ASP A 256 14.32 0.21 -14.45
N ARG A 257 13.04 0.47 -14.76
CA ARG A 257 12.61 1.26 -15.92
C ARG A 257 13.04 2.72 -15.83
N ASP A 258 13.18 3.24 -14.62
CA ASP A 258 13.70 4.57 -14.30
C ASP A 258 15.14 4.78 -14.80
N LYS A 259 15.99 3.75 -14.78
CA LYS A 259 17.35 3.80 -15.34
C LYS A 259 17.37 4.14 -16.83
N PHE A 260 16.28 3.83 -17.53
CA PHE A 260 16.09 4.12 -18.95
C PHE A 260 15.22 5.36 -19.21
N LYS A 261 14.79 6.07 -18.16
CA LYS A 261 13.84 7.20 -18.25
C LYS A 261 12.58 6.82 -19.02
N ALA A 262 12.08 5.60 -18.78
CA ALA A 262 10.89 5.10 -19.45
C ALA A 262 9.68 5.99 -19.14
N PRO A 263 8.76 6.21 -20.09
CA PRO A 263 7.48 6.85 -19.81
C PRO A 263 6.64 6.08 -18.78
N LEU A 264 5.64 6.75 -18.20
CA LEU A 264 4.63 6.06 -17.40
C LEU A 264 3.90 5.01 -18.25
N MET A 265 3.60 3.88 -17.62
CA MET A 265 2.64 2.93 -18.14
C MET A 265 1.23 3.44 -17.85
N PHE A 266 0.23 2.85 -18.51
CA PHE A 266 -1.17 3.12 -18.25
C PHE A 266 -2.05 1.89 -18.48
N VAL A 267 -3.22 1.91 -17.83
CA VAL A 267 -4.31 0.97 -18.06
C VAL A 267 -5.61 1.73 -18.27
N ARG A 268 -6.48 1.21 -19.15
CA ARG A 268 -7.79 1.81 -19.46
C ARG A 268 -8.89 1.16 -18.62
N SER A 269 -9.91 1.92 -18.28
CA SER A 269 -11.08 1.38 -17.58
C SER A 269 -12.36 2.18 -17.82
N ALA A 270 -13.51 1.55 -17.58
CA ALA A 270 -14.79 2.27 -17.55
C ALA A 270 -14.97 3.08 -16.27
N ASN A 271 -14.48 2.58 -15.13
CA ASN A 271 -14.56 3.23 -13.83
C ASN A 271 -13.22 3.16 -13.08
N VAL A 272 -12.93 4.20 -12.31
CA VAL A 272 -11.78 4.27 -11.40
C VAL A 272 -12.25 4.55 -9.98
N ILE A 273 -11.72 3.76 -9.05
CA ILE A 273 -11.86 3.97 -7.60
C ILE A 273 -10.50 4.33 -7.04
N ILE A 274 -10.32 5.56 -6.58
CA ILE A 274 -9.13 5.99 -5.87
C ILE A 274 -9.30 5.65 -4.38
N ALA A 275 -8.40 4.84 -3.85
CA ALA A 275 -8.41 4.34 -2.46
C ALA A 275 -6.98 4.31 -1.87
N GLY A 276 -6.16 5.31 -2.21
CA GLY A 276 -4.75 5.46 -1.80
C GLY A 276 -4.56 5.90 -0.34
N GLY A 277 -5.62 5.93 0.46
CA GLY A 277 -5.66 6.55 1.79
C GLY A 277 -5.76 8.07 1.71
N ALA A 278 -5.92 8.74 2.86
CA ALA A 278 -6.05 10.20 2.96
C ALA A 278 -5.02 10.94 2.08
N LEU A 279 -3.74 10.64 2.28
CA LEU A 279 -2.65 11.29 1.56
C LEU A 279 -2.61 10.88 0.08
N GLY A 280 -2.63 9.58 -0.21
CA GLY A 280 -2.42 9.07 -1.57
C GLY A 280 -3.54 9.46 -2.53
N SER A 281 -4.79 9.40 -2.08
CA SER A 281 -5.94 9.80 -2.88
C SER A 281 -5.94 11.30 -3.18
N THR A 282 -5.59 12.12 -2.19
CA THR A 282 -5.44 13.57 -2.40
C THR A 282 -4.27 13.88 -3.33
N GLU A 283 -3.10 13.23 -3.17
CA GLU A 283 -1.94 13.43 -4.04
C GLU A 283 -2.25 13.08 -5.50
N ILE A 284 -2.92 11.96 -5.76
CA ILE A 284 -3.31 11.53 -7.11
C ILE A 284 -4.27 12.54 -7.74
N LEU A 285 -5.29 13.02 -7.00
CA LEU A 285 -6.22 14.02 -7.54
C LEU A 285 -5.55 15.38 -7.76
N LEU A 286 -4.59 15.77 -6.91
CA LEU A 286 -3.82 17.01 -7.11
C LEU A 286 -2.97 16.92 -8.38
N ARG A 287 -2.28 15.79 -8.62
CA ARG A 287 -1.56 15.57 -9.88
C ARG A 287 -2.49 15.49 -11.08
N SER A 288 -3.66 14.86 -10.93
CA SER A 288 -4.66 14.78 -12.00
C SER A 288 -5.17 16.18 -12.36
N LYS A 289 -5.36 17.07 -11.38
CA LYS A 289 -5.69 18.48 -11.59
C LYS A 289 -4.61 19.25 -12.34
N GLU A 290 -3.33 19.06 -11.98
CA GLU A 290 -2.19 19.63 -12.72
C GLU A 290 -2.15 19.14 -14.18
N ASN A 291 -2.64 17.92 -14.44
CA ASN A 291 -2.81 17.34 -15.77
C ASN A 291 -4.17 17.65 -16.44
N GLY A 292 -4.94 18.61 -15.90
CA GLY A 292 -6.14 19.16 -16.55
C GLY A 292 -7.48 18.58 -16.08
N LEU A 293 -7.50 17.67 -15.10
CA LEU A 293 -8.75 17.20 -14.51
C LEU A 293 -9.45 18.33 -13.74
N SER A 294 -10.69 18.65 -14.10
CA SER A 294 -11.49 19.63 -13.36
C SER A 294 -11.95 19.03 -12.04
N VAL A 295 -11.66 19.68 -10.92
CA VAL A 295 -12.02 19.20 -9.57
C VAL A 295 -12.44 20.37 -8.70
N SER A 296 -13.13 20.08 -7.60
CA SER A 296 -13.48 21.07 -6.57
C SER A 296 -12.27 21.88 -6.09
N SER A 297 -12.49 23.15 -5.74
CA SER A 297 -11.50 23.99 -5.07
C SER A 297 -11.20 23.56 -3.63
N LYS A 298 -11.97 22.61 -3.07
CA LYS A 298 -11.80 22.03 -1.74
C LYS A 298 -10.82 20.85 -1.71
N LEU A 299 -10.26 20.46 -2.85
CA LEU A 299 -9.24 19.42 -2.90
C LEU A 299 -8.01 19.82 -2.07
N GLY A 300 -7.69 19.02 -1.07
CA GLY A 300 -6.62 19.28 -0.11
C GLY A 300 -7.09 19.86 1.23
N ASP A 301 -8.29 20.43 1.30
CA ASP A 301 -8.85 21.01 2.54
C ASP A 301 -9.34 19.91 3.49
N HIS A 302 -9.64 20.31 4.73
CA HIS A 302 -10.27 19.46 5.76
C HIS A 302 -9.41 18.26 6.21
N PHE A 303 -8.08 18.37 6.10
CA PHE A 303 -7.21 17.33 6.64
C PHE A 303 -7.25 17.35 8.18
N THR A 304 -7.33 16.16 8.76
CA THR A 304 -7.36 15.96 10.22
C THR A 304 -6.45 14.79 10.61
N GLY A 305 -5.82 14.90 11.79
CA GLY A 305 -5.07 13.83 12.44
C GLY A 305 -5.95 12.98 13.37
N ASN A 306 -7.27 13.15 13.33
CA ASN A 306 -8.26 12.52 14.19
C ASN A 306 -8.00 12.75 15.69
N GLY A 307 -7.36 13.88 16.01
CA GLY A 307 -6.93 14.22 17.37
C GLY A 307 -5.98 13.19 18.00
N ASP A 308 -5.15 12.51 17.20
CA ASP A 308 -4.22 11.50 17.71
C ASP A 308 -3.20 12.12 18.69
N VAL A 309 -3.05 11.49 19.86
CA VAL A 309 -2.01 11.81 20.85
C VAL A 309 -1.43 10.54 21.43
N LEU A 310 -0.10 10.47 21.48
CA LEU A 310 0.68 9.44 22.15
C LEU A 310 1.20 9.96 23.51
N GLY A 311 1.23 9.11 24.52
CA GLY A 311 1.87 9.44 25.79
C GLY A 311 2.23 8.20 26.61
N PHE A 312 3.00 8.42 27.68
CA PHE A 312 3.48 7.33 28.53
C PHE A 312 3.31 7.64 30.01
N ALA A 313 2.84 6.67 30.79
CA ALA A 313 3.05 6.63 32.23
C ALA A 313 4.26 5.74 32.51
N TYR A 314 5.37 6.36 32.85
CA TYR A 314 6.66 5.72 33.06
C TYR A 314 6.87 5.31 34.52
N ASN A 315 7.50 4.16 34.75
CA ASN A 315 7.84 3.67 36.08
C ASN A 315 6.66 3.62 37.09
N CYS A 316 5.52 3.07 36.65
CA CYS A 316 4.35 2.84 37.49
C CYS A 316 4.66 1.92 38.68
N GLU A 317 3.80 1.91 39.69
CA GLU A 317 4.01 1.08 40.90
C GLU A 317 3.96 -0.42 40.63
N GLU A 318 3.05 -0.84 39.76
CA GLU A 318 2.86 -2.24 39.38
C GLU A 318 3.38 -2.49 37.96
N PRO A 319 3.88 -3.71 37.66
CA PRO A 319 4.31 -4.06 36.31
C PRO A 319 3.17 -3.93 35.31
N ILE A 320 3.46 -3.34 34.15
CA ILE A 320 2.51 -3.13 33.04
C ILE A 320 2.70 -4.19 31.95
N ASN A 321 3.95 -4.58 31.70
CA ASN A 321 4.34 -5.55 30.67
C ASN A 321 3.83 -5.18 29.26
N GLY A 322 3.88 -3.90 28.91
CA GLY A 322 3.44 -3.37 27.60
C GLY A 322 4.49 -3.45 26.48
N MET A 323 5.60 -4.17 26.66
CA MET A 323 6.67 -4.26 25.66
C MET A 323 6.53 -5.56 24.87
N GLY A 324 6.38 -5.45 23.55
CA GLY A 324 6.24 -6.58 22.63
C GLY A 324 7.43 -7.53 22.70
N LEU A 325 7.17 -8.83 22.58
CA LEU A 325 8.11 -9.90 22.91
C LEU A 325 8.97 -10.32 21.71
N GLY A 326 8.56 -10.06 20.47
CA GLY A 326 9.32 -10.46 19.29
C GLY A 326 9.54 -11.97 19.30
N THR A 327 10.80 -12.40 19.32
CA THR A 327 11.18 -13.83 19.40
C THR A 327 11.07 -14.45 20.80
N LEU A 328 10.78 -13.65 21.84
CA LEU A 328 10.69 -14.08 23.25
C LEU A 328 9.29 -14.56 23.66
N TRP A 329 8.31 -14.51 22.75
CA TRP A 329 6.89 -14.78 23.05
C TRP A 329 6.60 -16.18 23.63
N ASN A 330 7.51 -17.13 23.43
CA ASN A 330 7.40 -18.51 23.88
C ASN A 330 8.34 -18.85 25.06
N ASP A 331 8.98 -17.86 25.68
CA ASP A 331 9.78 -18.04 26.90
C ASP A 331 8.92 -17.74 28.14
N ASP A 332 8.67 -18.77 28.95
CA ASP A 332 7.84 -18.73 30.17
C ASP A 332 8.31 -17.69 31.22
N LYS A 333 9.51 -17.11 31.07
CA LYS A 333 10.00 -16.04 31.94
C LYS A 333 9.31 -14.69 31.70
N TYR A 334 8.71 -14.48 30.54
CA TYR A 334 8.08 -13.22 30.17
C TYR A 334 6.56 -13.32 30.28
N ALA A 335 5.95 -12.31 30.89
CA ALA A 335 4.50 -12.23 30.98
C ALA A 335 3.88 -11.97 29.59
N PRO A 336 2.70 -12.55 29.28
CA PRO A 336 1.97 -12.23 28.06
C PRO A 336 1.65 -10.74 27.96
N VAL A 337 1.93 -10.14 26.79
CA VAL A 337 1.62 -8.74 26.50
C VAL A 337 0.18 -8.60 26.02
N GLY A 338 -0.28 -9.58 25.24
CA GLY A 338 -1.57 -9.55 24.54
C GLY A 338 -1.48 -8.86 23.16
N PRO A 339 -2.61 -8.67 22.47
CA PRO A 339 -2.70 -7.78 21.31
C PRO A 339 -2.28 -6.34 21.66
N CYS A 340 -1.92 -5.53 20.65
CA CYS A 340 -1.40 -4.18 20.88
C CYS A 340 -2.36 -3.29 21.66
N ILE A 341 -3.65 -3.28 21.29
CA ILE A 341 -4.70 -2.59 22.01
C ILE A 341 -5.76 -3.61 22.40
N THR A 342 -6.23 -3.55 23.65
CA THR A 342 -7.26 -4.47 24.15
C THR A 342 -8.37 -3.77 24.92
N SER A 343 -8.12 -2.61 25.51
CA SER A 343 -9.08 -1.94 26.41
C SER A 343 -9.11 -0.43 26.26
N VAL A 344 -10.26 0.14 26.57
CA VAL A 344 -10.60 1.57 26.38
C VAL A 344 -11.16 2.16 27.68
N ILE A 345 -10.74 3.38 28.00
CA ILE A 345 -11.46 4.31 28.87
C ILE A 345 -12.26 5.24 27.95
N ASP A 346 -13.58 5.19 28.05
CA ASP A 346 -14.46 5.90 27.12
C ASP A 346 -14.91 7.23 27.70
N MET A 347 -14.23 8.30 27.31
CA MET A 347 -14.49 9.66 27.77
C MET A 347 -15.24 10.48 26.72
N ARG A 348 -15.80 9.85 25.68
CA ARG A 348 -16.42 10.52 24.54
C ARG A 348 -17.70 11.28 24.90
N ASN A 349 -18.52 10.71 25.78
CA ASN A 349 -19.83 11.26 26.16
C ASN A 349 -19.74 12.57 26.99
N GLN A 350 -19.39 13.66 26.32
CA GLN A 350 -19.28 15.01 26.87
C GLN A 350 -20.42 15.90 26.36
N PRO A 351 -20.79 16.98 27.10
CA PRO A 351 -21.80 17.94 26.64
C PRO A 351 -21.47 18.58 25.28
N ILE A 352 -20.19 18.82 25.02
CA ILE A 352 -19.65 19.29 23.74
C ILE A 352 -18.94 18.10 23.10
N LEU A 353 -19.29 17.75 21.85
CA LEU A 353 -18.71 16.60 21.14
C LEU A 353 -17.18 16.69 21.11
N ASP A 354 -16.65 17.87 20.79
CA ASP A 354 -15.22 18.08 20.60
C ASP A 354 -14.39 17.92 21.88
N ASP A 355 -15.04 17.88 23.04
CA ASP A 355 -14.38 17.63 24.32
C ASP A 355 -14.20 16.13 24.62
N GLY A 356 -14.85 15.27 23.82
CA GLY A 356 -14.81 13.83 23.94
C GLY A 356 -13.47 13.24 23.50
N MET A 357 -13.08 12.14 24.13
CA MET A 357 -11.90 11.39 23.72
C MET A 357 -12.05 9.88 23.96
N THR A 358 -11.50 9.09 23.05
CA THR A 358 -11.27 7.65 23.24
C THR A 358 -9.87 7.49 23.78
N PHE A 359 -9.71 6.81 24.91
CA PHE A 359 -8.43 6.64 25.57
C PHE A 359 -8.08 5.15 25.63
N GLU A 360 -7.08 4.74 24.86
CA GLU A 360 -6.67 3.35 24.69
C GLU A 360 -5.32 3.08 25.34
N GLU A 361 -5.08 1.81 25.71
CA GLU A 361 -3.73 1.33 26.00
C GLU A 361 -3.09 0.70 24.77
N GLY A 362 -1.77 0.81 24.67
CA GLY A 362 -0.97 0.22 23.60
C GLY A 362 0.18 -0.66 24.12
N SER A 363 0.74 -1.49 23.23
CA SER A 363 2.07 -2.07 23.41
C SER A 363 3.08 -1.48 22.42
N VAL A 364 4.33 -1.40 22.85
CA VAL A 364 5.45 -0.99 22.01
C VAL A 364 6.02 -2.24 21.35
N PRO A 365 6.08 -2.34 20.01
CA PRO A 365 6.49 -3.56 19.33
C PRO A 365 7.99 -3.82 19.51
N ALA A 366 8.38 -5.10 19.62
CA ALA A 366 9.74 -5.54 19.94
C ALA A 366 10.86 -4.88 19.11
N PRO A 367 10.71 -4.65 17.78
CA PRO A 367 11.76 -4.03 16.98
C PRO A 367 12.22 -2.66 17.48
N ILE A 368 11.36 -1.88 18.15
CA ILE A 368 11.69 -0.50 18.59
C ILE A 368 11.83 -0.35 20.11
N VAL A 369 11.57 -1.40 20.89
CA VAL A 369 11.58 -1.37 22.36
C VAL A 369 12.92 -0.85 22.91
N SER A 370 14.06 -1.29 22.35
CA SER A 370 15.39 -0.87 22.81
C SER A 370 15.68 0.61 22.54
N MET A 371 15.19 1.15 21.43
CA MET A 371 15.33 2.58 21.09
C MET A 371 14.47 3.43 22.03
N LEU A 372 13.21 3.02 22.23
CA LEU A 372 12.30 3.72 23.13
C LEU A 372 12.80 3.71 24.58
N ASN A 373 13.39 2.60 25.04
CA ASN A 373 13.98 2.49 26.36
C ASN A 373 15.00 3.62 26.64
N LEU A 374 15.95 3.82 25.72
CA LEU A 374 16.97 4.88 25.83
C LEU A 374 16.35 6.27 25.80
N ALA A 375 15.33 6.48 24.96
CA ALA A 375 14.66 7.76 24.83
C ALA A 375 13.87 8.14 26.09
N LEU A 376 13.05 7.22 26.63
CA LEU A 376 12.25 7.45 27.84
C LEU A 376 13.12 7.72 29.07
N MET A 377 14.25 7.03 29.22
CA MET A 377 15.20 7.27 30.30
C MET A 377 15.84 8.66 30.23
N SER A 378 16.15 9.13 29.02
CA SER A 378 16.70 10.49 28.84
C SER A 378 15.66 11.55 29.16
N LEU A 379 14.39 11.32 28.78
CA LEU A 379 13.31 12.27 29.01
C LEU A 379 12.86 12.30 30.47
N SER A 380 12.74 11.15 31.16
CA SER A 380 12.37 11.09 32.57
C SER A 380 13.29 11.94 33.43
N ALA A 381 14.60 11.86 33.17
CA ALA A 381 15.64 12.57 33.91
C ALA A 381 15.68 14.10 33.65
N THR A 382 15.14 14.57 32.54
CA THR A 382 15.28 15.97 32.09
C THR A 382 13.98 16.78 32.13
N ILE A 383 12.84 16.16 31.83
CA ILE A 383 11.54 16.83 31.65
C ILE A 383 10.36 16.08 32.29
N GLY A 384 10.59 14.93 32.94
CA GLY A 384 9.53 14.14 33.59
C GLY A 384 8.82 14.90 34.71
N HIS A 385 7.48 14.96 34.64
CA HIS A 385 6.68 15.54 35.71
C HIS A 385 6.34 14.47 36.76
N ASN A 386 7.07 14.48 37.87
CA ASN A 386 6.75 13.63 39.02
C ASN A 386 5.34 13.93 39.55
N THR A 387 4.42 12.99 39.37
CA THR A 387 2.98 13.20 39.65
C THR A 387 2.65 13.09 41.14
N THR A 388 3.53 12.50 41.95
CA THR A 388 3.21 12.12 43.36
C THR A 388 4.08 12.81 44.44
N GLY A 389 5.26 13.36 44.11
CA GLY A 389 6.02 14.25 45.01
C GLY A 389 6.64 13.65 46.29
N ILE A 390 6.92 12.33 46.36
CA ILE A 390 7.42 11.64 47.58
C ILE A 390 8.89 11.19 47.43
N PHE A 391 9.75 11.48 48.43
CA PHE A 391 11.20 11.17 48.44
C PHE A 391 11.56 9.68 48.38
N SER A 392 10.67 8.78 48.81
CA SER A 392 10.84 7.32 48.68
C SER A 392 10.80 6.83 47.23
N ASN A 393 10.11 7.55 46.34
CA ASN A 393 9.99 7.19 44.94
C ASN A 393 11.29 7.47 44.19
N TRP A 394 12.01 8.54 44.53
CA TRP A 394 13.31 8.88 43.92
C TRP A 394 14.37 7.77 44.06
N LEU A 395 14.43 7.10 45.22
CA LEU A 395 15.36 5.97 45.44
C LEU A 395 14.96 4.72 44.64
N ARG A 396 13.65 4.50 44.43
CA ARG A 396 13.12 3.44 43.56
C ARG A 396 13.44 3.74 42.10
N ASP A 397 13.19 4.97 41.65
CA ASP A 397 13.41 5.46 40.29
C ASP A 397 14.86 5.25 39.83
N CYS A 398 15.85 5.69 40.63
CA CYS A 398 17.26 5.48 40.30
C CYS A 398 17.66 4.00 40.25
N SER A 399 17.01 3.13 41.04
CA SER A 399 17.33 1.70 41.08
C SER A 399 16.71 0.92 39.91
N GLU A 400 15.49 1.28 39.49
CA GLU A 400 14.78 0.65 38.37
C GLU A 400 15.32 1.15 37.01
N GLU A 401 15.75 2.42 36.92
CA GLU A 401 16.50 2.95 35.77
C GLU A 401 17.86 2.24 35.61
N ALA A 402 18.59 2.05 36.71
CA ALA A 402 19.85 1.29 36.70
C ALA A 402 19.65 -0.19 36.32
N LYS A 403 18.52 -0.81 36.71
CA LYS A 403 18.17 -2.18 36.31
C LYS A 403 17.83 -2.28 34.82
N SER A 404 17.11 -1.32 34.25
CA SER A 404 16.82 -1.28 32.79
C SER A 404 18.10 -1.17 31.96
N LEU A 405 19.08 -0.37 32.41
CA LEU A 405 20.41 -0.24 31.81
C LEU A 405 21.21 -1.55 31.80
N ILE A 406 21.04 -2.41 32.81
CA ILE A 406 21.85 -3.63 33.01
C ILE A 406 21.13 -4.89 32.50
N SER A 407 19.79 -4.94 32.61
CA SER A 407 18.98 -6.17 32.40
C SER A 407 18.05 -6.09 31.19
N GLY A 408 18.10 -5.00 30.43
CA GLY A 408 17.32 -4.79 29.21
C GLY A 408 15.87 -4.31 29.47
N PRO A 409 15.11 -4.04 28.40
CA PRO A 409 13.86 -3.28 28.46
C PRO A 409 12.64 -4.05 29.00
N TYR A 410 12.77 -5.35 29.22
CA TYR A 410 11.73 -6.21 29.81
C TYR A 410 11.80 -6.29 31.34
N HIS A 411 12.70 -5.51 31.94
CA HIS A 411 12.88 -5.38 33.38
C HIS A 411 13.00 -3.88 33.72
N GLY A 412 12.87 -3.53 35.00
CA GLY A 412 13.10 -2.15 35.42
C GLY A 412 11.90 -1.24 35.14
N ALA A 413 12.17 0.06 35.02
CA ALA A 413 11.14 1.08 34.80
C ALA A 413 10.35 0.90 33.49
N THR A 414 10.96 0.28 32.48
CA THR A 414 10.37 0.08 31.15
C THR A 414 9.28 -0.99 31.15
N SER A 415 9.41 -2.04 31.96
CA SER A 415 8.33 -3.03 32.16
C SER A 415 7.18 -2.49 33.01
N HIS A 416 7.39 -1.37 33.70
CA HIS A 416 6.39 -0.61 34.45
C HIS A 416 5.86 0.60 33.67
N THR A 417 6.06 0.62 32.34
CA THR A 417 5.60 1.71 31.48
C THR A 417 4.30 1.35 30.76
N GLN A 418 3.30 2.22 30.89
CA GLN A 418 2.03 2.16 30.19
C GLN A 418 2.02 3.14 29.03
N THR A 419 1.69 2.64 27.84
CA THR A 419 1.48 3.48 26.64
C THR A 419 0.01 3.88 26.55
N TYR A 420 -0.22 5.15 26.26
CA TYR A 420 -1.54 5.74 26.03
C TYR A 420 -1.66 6.19 24.58
N LEU A 421 -2.78 5.83 23.95
CA LEU A 421 -3.14 6.23 22.59
C LEU A 421 -4.51 6.89 22.68
N ILE A 422 -4.60 8.16 22.33
CA ILE A 422 -5.83 8.95 22.48
C ILE A 422 -6.27 9.45 21.11
N MET A 423 -7.57 9.38 20.87
CA MET A 423 -8.23 10.05 19.74
C MET A 423 -9.24 11.06 20.28
N THR A 424 -9.30 12.24 19.66
CA THR A 424 -10.21 13.33 20.03
C THR A 424 -10.62 14.13 18.78
N HIS A 425 -11.15 15.34 18.95
CA HIS A 425 -11.59 16.18 17.85
C HIS A 425 -10.67 17.40 17.72
N ASP A 426 -9.84 17.40 16.69
CA ASP A 426 -9.12 18.59 16.23
C ASP A 426 -10.02 19.47 15.32
N ASP A 427 -9.54 20.67 14.96
CA ASP A 427 -10.33 21.61 14.17
C ASP A 427 -10.40 21.31 12.66
N CYS A 428 -9.74 20.24 12.19
CA CYS A 428 -9.60 19.82 10.79
C CYS A 428 -9.13 20.91 9.80
N SER A 429 -8.37 21.91 10.25
CA SER A 429 -7.88 23.01 9.40
C SER A 429 -6.61 22.68 8.61
N GLY A 430 -6.14 21.43 8.66
CA GLY A 430 -4.99 21.00 7.89
C GLY A 430 -5.25 21.10 6.38
N VAL A 431 -4.21 21.46 5.63
CA VAL A 431 -4.26 21.55 4.17
C VAL A 431 -3.17 20.69 3.54
N MET A 432 -3.56 19.89 2.55
CA MET A 432 -2.66 19.09 1.73
C MET A 432 -2.52 19.69 0.33
N SER A 433 -1.31 19.86 -0.16
CA SER A 433 -1.05 20.46 -1.48
C SER A 433 0.15 19.84 -2.19
N LEU A 434 0.32 20.19 -3.47
CA LEU A 434 1.55 19.91 -4.23
C LEU A 434 2.40 21.18 -4.31
N ASN A 435 3.66 21.06 -3.93
CA ASN A 435 4.66 22.12 -4.00
C ASN A 435 5.84 21.61 -4.85
N ASN A 436 6.00 22.13 -6.08
CA ASN A 436 7.04 21.69 -7.02
C ASN A 436 7.08 20.15 -7.24
N GLY A 437 5.91 19.50 -7.31
CA GLY A 437 5.77 18.05 -7.47
C GLY A 437 5.94 17.22 -6.18
N TYR A 438 6.28 17.85 -5.06
CA TYR A 438 6.30 17.22 -3.74
C TYR A 438 4.96 17.42 -3.03
N PHE A 439 4.46 16.33 -2.45
CA PHE A 439 3.27 16.39 -1.59
C PHE A 439 3.63 17.04 -0.27
N SER A 440 2.74 17.90 0.22
CA SER A 440 2.97 18.68 1.43
C SER A 440 1.74 18.72 2.31
N ILE A 441 1.97 18.70 3.61
CA ILE A 441 0.94 18.86 4.65
C ILE A 441 1.28 20.09 5.46
N ASN A 442 0.33 21.01 5.59
CA ASN A 442 0.51 22.28 6.30
C ASN A 442 -0.58 22.49 7.34
N TRP A 443 -0.18 22.53 8.62
CA TRP A 443 -1.07 22.81 9.75
C TRP A 443 -0.31 23.42 10.94
N PRO A 444 0.13 24.68 10.82
CA PRO A 444 0.97 25.30 11.83
C PRO A 444 0.16 25.54 13.12
N GLY A 445 0.69 25.07 14.25
CA GLY A 445 0.10 25.32 15.56
C GLY A 445 -1.01 24.36 16.00
N VAL A 446 -1.28 23.28 15.27
CA VAL A 446 -2.26 22.24 15.66
C VAL A 446 -2.06 21.76 17.11
N GLY A 447 -0.83 21.45 17.51
CA GLY A 447 -0.51 21.00 18.87
C GLY A 447 -0.74 22.05 19.98
N LYS A 448 -1.16 23.28 19.64
CA LYS A 448 -1.49 24.36 20.59
C LYS A 448 -2.99 24.50 20.83
N GLU A 449 -3.83 23.71 20.15
CA GLU A 449 -5.27 23.71 20.35
C GLU A 449 -5.66 23.32 21.79
N ALA A 450 -6.79 23.85 22.26
CA ALA A 450 -7.23 23.68 23.64
C ALA A 450 -7.52 22.22 24.00
N ILE A 451 -7.91 21.41 23.02
CA ILE A 451 -8.24 19.99 23.23
C ILE A 451 -7.01 19.19 23.67
N PHE A 452 -5.82 19.48 23.14
CA PHE A 452 -4.59 18.78 23.52
C PHE A 452 -4.17 19.06 24.97
N GLN A 453 -4.59 20.21 25.53
CA GLN A 453 -4.42 20.48 26.97
C GLN A 453 -5.33 19.59 27.83
N LYS A 454 -6.57 19.35 27.38
CA LYS A 454 -7.51 18.43 28.06
C LYS A 454 -7.01 16.99 28.00
N VAL A 455 -6.52 16.55 26.84
CA VAL A 455 -5.91 15.22 26.67
C VAL A 455 -4.68 15.05 27.57
N SER A 456 -3.78 16.04 27.60
CA SER A 456 -2.63 16.04 28.51
C SER A 456 -3.05 15.94 29.98
N LYS A 457 -4.14 16.59 30.39
CA LYS A 457 -4.67 16.48 31.74
C LYS A 457 -5.20 15.07 32.02
N ALA A 458 -5.98 14.49 31.11
CA ALA A 458 -6.51 13.14 31.25
C ALA A 458 -5.39 12.10 31.42
N MET A 459 -4.34 12.18 30.60
CA MET A 459 -3.16 11.30 30.73
C MET A 459 -2.42 11.49 32.06
N THR A 460 -2.33 12.73 32.55
CA THR A 460 -1.71 13.01 33.86
C THR A 460 -2.52 12.38 34.99
N ASP A 461 -3.84 12.52 34.96
CA ASP A 461 -4.74 11.95 35.97
C ASP A 461 -4.69 10.41 35.95
N ALA A 462 -4.68 9.79 34.76
CA ALA A 462 -4.49 8.35 34.59
C ALA A 462 -3.12 7.89 35.13
N THR A 463 -2.05 8.61 34.80
CA THR A 463 -0.70 8.30 35.30
C THR A 463 -0.59 8.39 36.82
N ALA A 464 -1.23 9.40 37.41
CA ALA A 464 -1.27 9.57 38.86
C ALA A 464 -1.99 8.41 39.56
N ALA A 465 -2.99 7.80 38.92
CA ALA A 465 -3.67 6.60 39.44
C ALA A 465 -2.74 5.38 39.51
N LEU A 466 -1.72 5.32 38.65
CA LEU A 466 -0.74 4.23 38.57
C LEU A 466 0.54 4.52 39.38
N GLY A 467 0.64 5.71 40.00
CA GLY A 467 1.82 6.17 40.73
C GLY A 467 3.09 6.32 39.87
N GLY A 468 2.92 6.52 38.55
CA GLY A 468 4.02 6.71 37.60
C GLY A 468 4.36 8.17 37.31
N VAL A 469 5.36 8.39 36.45
CA VAL A 469 5.78 9.69 35.92
C VAL A 469 5.16 9.88 34.54
N PHE A 470 4.41 10.96 34.35
CA PHE A 470 3.83 11.25 33.04
C PHE A 470 4.93 11.83 32.12
N ILE A 471 5.11 11.17 30.96
CA ILE A 471 5.99 11.60 29.88
C ILE A 471 5.11 11.91 28.68
N LYS A 472 5.16 13.18 28.24
CA LYS A 472 4.51 13.62 26.99
C LYS A 472 5.22 13.04 25.77
N ASP A 473 4.53 13.03 24.64
CA ASP A 473 5.07 12.57 23.36
C ASP A 473 6.46 13.18 23.09
N LEU A 474 7.38 12.35 22.60
CA LEU A 474 8.78 12.68 22.31
C LEU A 474 8.92 13.82 21.28
N VAL A 475 7.91 14.00 20.41
CA VAL A 475 7.89 15.01 19.33
C VAL A 475 7.11 16.27 19.74
N TRP A 476 6.18 16.16 20.70
CA TRP A 476 5.29 17.25 21.14
C TRP A 476 5.96 18.14 22.22
N GLU A 477 7.16 18.62 21.91
CA GLU A 477 7.97 19.45 22.80
C GLU A 477 8.00 20.91 22.35
N LYS A 478 8.20 21.83 23.31
CA LYS A 478 8.35 23.26 22.99
C LYS A 478 9.54 23.52 22.06
N ALA A 479 10.56 22.65 22.09
CA ALA A 479 11.72 22.73 21.21
C ALA A 479 11.45 22.27 19.76
N LEU A 480 10.37 21.52 19.53
CA LEU A 480 9.91 21.01 18.23
C LEU A 480 8.57 21.64 17.82
N ASP A 481 8.29 22.84 18.34
CA ASP A 481 7.06 23.64 18.12
C ASP A 481 5.72 22.87 18.24
N TYR A 482 5.65 21.87 19.13
CA TYR A 482 4.43 21.08 19.36
C TYR A 482 3.96 20.30 18.12
N GLU A 483 4.89 19.74 17.36
CA GLU A 483 4.57 18.80 16.28
C GLU A 483 3.81 17.56 16.80
N LEU A 484 2.82 17.11 16.02
CA LEU A 484 2.04 15.90 16.28
C LEU A 484 2.40 14.79 15.31
N VAL A 485 2.12 13.55 15.69
CA VAL A 485 2.16 12.38 14.79
C VAL A 485 0.78 11.74 14.79
N THR A 486 0.19 11.55 13.61
CA THR A 486 -1.07 10.81 13.44
C THR A 486 -0.85 9.48 12.72
N VAL A 487 -1.59 8.47 13.18
CA VAL A 487 -1.77 7.18 12.50
C VAL A 487 -3.17 7.05 11.89
N HIS A 488 -4.02 8.05 12.10
CA HIS A 488 -5.39 8.16 11.62
C HIS A 488 -5.61 9.41 10.74
N PRO A 489 -4.83 9.62 9.67
CA PRO A 489 -5.07 10.72 8.76
C PRO A 489 -6.43 10.55 8.05
N LEU A 490 -7.26 11.61 8.05
CA LEU A 490 -8.53 11.68 7.32
C LEU A 490 -8.64 13.01 6.56
N GLY A 491 -9.58 13.09 5.63
CA GLY A 491 -9.84 14.30 4.85
C GLY A 491 -8.89 14.52 3.67
N GLY A 492 -9.02 15.67 3.01
CA GLY A 492 -8.34 16.01 1.75
C GLY A 492 -9.17 15.79 0.49
N CYS A 493 -10.07 14.79 0.49
CA CYS A 493 -11.06 14.55 -0.57
C CYS A 493 -12.48 14.51 0.00
N SER A 494 -12.75 15.34 1.01
CA SER A 494 -13.94 15.26 1.86
C SER A 494 -15.26 15.19 1.09
N MET A 495 -16.22 14.45 1.64
CA MET A 495 -17.60 14.51 1.15
C MET A 495 -18.22 15.89 1.39
N GLY A 496 -19.15 16.28 0.52
CA GLY A 496 -19.97 17.47 0.68
C GLY A 496 -21.26 17.40 -0.14
N GLU A 497 -22.17 18.35 0.12
CA GLU A 497 -23.42 18.49 -0.65
C GLU A 497 -23.18 18.90 -2.11
N ASP A 498 -22.11 19.63 -2.34
CA ASP A 498 -21.71 20.20 -3.63
C ASP A 498 -20.20 20.53 -3.62
N ALA A 499 -19.69 20.92 -4.78
CA ALA A 499 -18.27 21.21 -4.97
C ALA A 499 -17.75 22.41 -4.16
N THR A 500 -18.61 23.25 -3.58
CA THR A 500 -18.18 24.36 -2.72
C THR A 500 -17.90 23.91 -1.29
N ARG A 501 -18.39 22.73 -0.90
CA ARG A 501 -18.29 22.18 0.46
C ARG A 501 -17.41 20.94 0.57
N GLY A 502 -17.18 20.22 -0.53
CA GLY A 502 -16.34 19.03 -0.55
C GLY A 502 -15.81 18.71 -1.94
N VAL A 503 -15.07 17.62 -2.03
CA VAL A 503 -14.46 17.09 -3.27
C VAL A 503 -15.31 15.99 -3.89
N THR A 504 -16.04 15.26 -3.05
CA THR A 504 -16.88 14.14 -3.46
C THR A 504 -18.32 14.28 -2.95
N ASN A 505 -19.26 13.64 -3.64
CA ASN A 505 -20.62 13.47 -3.11
C ASN A 505 -20.69 12.34 -2.07
N ASP A 506 -21.90 11.98 -1.63
CA ASP A 506 -22.15 11.01 -0.55
C ASP A 506 -21.77 9.55 -0.85
N ILE A 507 -21.43 9.23 -2.10
CA ILE A 507 -20.92 7.93 -2.53
C ILE A 507 -19.48 8.00 -3.02
N GLY A 508 -18.77 9.09 -2.73
CA GLY A 508 -17.39 9.29 -3.12
C GLY A 508 -17.19 9.72 -4.58
N ASN A 509 -18.24 10.05 -5.33
CA ASN A 509 -18.10 10.44 -6.74
C ASN A 509 -17.51 11.86 -6.82
N VAL A 510 -16.42 12.03 -7.58
CA VAL A 510 -15.66 13.29 -7.63
C VAL A 510 -16.43 14.37 -8.36
N PHE A 511 -16.56 15.55 -7.75
CA PHE A 511 -17.18 16.71 -8.40
C PHE A 511 -16.32 17.20 -9.57
N SER A 512 -16.97 17.52 -10.69
CA SER A 512 -16.32 17.89 -11.95
C SER A 512 -16.18 19.41 -12.17
N SER A 513 -16.52 20.21 -11.15
CA SER A 513 -16.55 21.67 -11.19
C SER A 513 -16.15 22.24 -9.83
N THR A 514 -15.98 23.56 -9.77
CA THR A 514 -15.70 24.29 -8.52
C THR A 514 -16.97 24.69 -7.75
N ASP A 515 -18.14 24.52 -8.36
CA ASP A 515 -19.46 24.76 -7.77
C ASP A 515 -20.49 23.71 -8.24
N GLY A 516 -21.66 23.65 -7.59
CA GLY A 516 -22.74 22.74 -7.96
C GLY A 516 -22.46 21.26 -7.71
N GLN A 517 -23.33 20.40 -8.22
CA GLN A 517 -23.37 18.96 -7.92
C GLN A 517 -22.94 18.05 -9.08
N ALA A 518 -22.39 18.63 -10.16
CA ALA A 518 -21.94 17.85 -11.30
C ALA A 518 -20.73 16.99 -10.92
N THR A 519 -20.73 15.72 -11.32
CA THR A 519 -19.67 14.77 -11.02
C THR A 519 -19.09 14.14 -12.27
N HIS A 520 -17.85 13.64 -12.15
CA HIS A 520 -17.20 12.82 -13.15
C HIS A 520 -17.80 11.42 -13.18
N ALA A 521 -18.48 11.06 -14.27
CA ALA A 521 -19.00 9.70 -14.41
C ALA A 521 -17.86 8.67 -14.36
N GLY A 522 -17.99 7.68 -13.46
CA GLY A 522 -17.01 6.62 -13.31
C GLY A 522 -15.78 6.94 -12.46
N LEU A 523 -15.65 8.14 -11.86
CA LEU A 523 -14.51 8.47 -11.00
C LEU A 523 -14.95 8.64 -9.53
N TYR A 524 -14.45 7.77 -8.66
CA TYR A 524 -14.81 7.76 -7.25
C TYR A 524 -13.58 7.76 -6.35
N VAL A 525 -13.72 8.24 -5.12
CA VAL A 525 -12.74 8.10 -4.03
C VAL A 525 -13.42 7.34 -2.89
N LEU A 526 -12.84 6.24 -2.43
CA LEU A 526 -13.42 5.39 -1.37
C LEU A 526 -12.34 5.00 -0.35
N ASP A 527 -11.99 5.91 0.56
CA ASP A 527 -11.08 5.66 1.68
C ASP A 527 -11.20 6.73 2.80
N GLY A 528 -10.18 6.88 3.65
CA GLY A 528 -10.18 7.89 4.72
C GLY A 528 -10.20 9.35 4.24
N SER A 529 -9.84 9.63 2.98
CA SER A 529 -9.80 11.00 2.43
C SER A 529 -11.19 11.62 2.30
N ILE A 530 -12.24 10.81 2.16
CA ILE A 530 -13.62 11.30 2.00
C ILE A 530 -14.31 11.61 3.33
N ILE A 531 -13.72 11.22 4.46
CA ILE A 531 -14.28 11.50 5.79
C ILE A 531 -14.10 12.98 6.11
N PRO A 532 -15.19 13.75 6.39
CA PRO A 532 -15.12 15.21 6.39
C PRO A 532 -14.76 15.85 7.76
N LEU A 533 -14.61 15.07 8.82
CA LEU A 533 -14.25 15.54 10.16
C LEU A 533 -13.65 14.42 11.03
N PRO A 534 -13.00 14.74 12.17
CA PRO A 534 -12.54 13.75 13.14
C PRO A 534 -13.69 12.88 13.66
N LEU A 535 -13.40 11.61 13.90
CA LEU A 535 -14.35 10.64 14.42
C LEU A 535 -14.26 10.47 15.94
N GLY A 536 -13.19 10.97 16.57
CA GLY A 536 -12.92 10.81 18.00
C GLY A 536 -12.68 9.36 18.44
N THR A 537 -12.44 8.46 17.48
CA THR A 537 -12.16 7.03 17.67
C THR A 537 -11.48 6.45 16.42
N ASN A 538 -11.05 5.18 16.45
CA ASN A 538 -10.30 4.57 15.36
C ASN A 538 -11.15 4.52 14.06
N PRO A 539 -10.62 4.99 12.92
CA PRO A 539 -11.45 5.29 11.76
C PRO A 539 -11.81 4.09 10.90
N LEU A 540 -11.18 2.94 11.11
CA LEU A 540 -11.26 1.82 10.16
C LEU A 540 -12.70 1.32 9.96
N PHE A 541 -13.51 1.32 11.02
CA PHE A 541 -14.87 0.80 10.96
C PHE A 541 -15.78 1.73 10.18
N THR A 542 -15.67 3.05 10.42
CA THR A 542 -16.39 4.07 9.67
C THR A 542 -15.99 4.09 8.20
N ILE A 543 -14.68 4.02 7.89
CA ILE A 543 -14.19 3.93 6.51
C ILE A 543 -14.78 2.71 5.81
N SER A 544 -14.81 1.56 6.50
CA SER A 544 -15.38 0.33 5.96
C SER A 544 -16.88 0.45 5.71
N ALA A 545 -17.63 1.02 6.65
CA ALA A 545 -19.08 1.19 6.52
C ALA A 545 -19.47 2.15 5.39
N VAL A 546 -18.76 3.27 5.25
CA VAL A 546 -18.97 4.23 4.15
C VAL A 546 -18.63 3.58 2.80
N ALA A 547 -17.53 2.83 2.72
CA ALA A 547 -17.15 2.13 1.49
C ALA A 547 -18.17 1.03 1.11
N GLU A 548 -18.65 0.23 2.06
CA GLU A 548 -19.69 -0.79 1.84
C GLU A 548 -21.00 -0.16 1.32
N ARG A 549 -21.44 0.92 1.97
CA ARG A 549 -22.61 1.69 1.53
C ARG A 549 -22.43 2.20 0.10
N ALA A 550 -21.32 2.85 -0.19
CA ALA A 550 -21.05 3.43 -1.50
C ALA A 550 -20.96 2.35 -2.59
N CYS A 551 -20.24 1.25 -2.36
CA CYS A 551 -20.13 0.15 -3.32
C CYS A 551 -21.51 -0.44 -3.66
N ASN A 552 -22.36 -0.68 -2.65
CA ASN A 552 -23.73 -1.18 -2.87
C ASN A 552 -24.57 -0.23 -3.75
N ILE A 553 -24.47 1.08 -3.52
CA ILE A 553 -25.20 2.08 -4.33
C ILE A 553 -24.63 2.15 -5.75
N ILE A 554 -23.31 2.18 -5.91
CA ILE A 554 -22.64 2.23 -7.22
C ILE A 554 -23.01 0.98 -8.05
N ILE A 555 -22.94 -0.22 -7.48
CA ILE A 555 -23.32 -1.47 -8.14
C ILE A 555 -24.77 -1.42 -8.63
N LYS A 556 -25.70 -0.95 -7.79
CA LYS A 556 -27.10 -0.76 -8.18
C LYS A 556 -27.28 0.26 -9.30
N ASN A 557 -26.53 1.36 -9.27
CA ASN A 557 -26.56 2.39 -10.32
C ASN A 557 -26.04 1.85 -11.66
N LEU A 558 -25.15 0.87 -11.64
CA LEU A 558 -24.69 0.13 -12.82
C LEU A 558 -25.70 -0.93 -13.31
N GLY A 559 -26.83 -1.10 -12.62
CA GLY A 559 -27.84 -2.12 -12.95
C GLY A 559 -27.41 -3.54 -12.58
N LEU A 560 -26.48 -3.68 -11.63
CA LEU A 560 -25.94 -4.95 -11.17
C LEU A 560 -26.40 -5.27 -9.74
N GLU A 561 -26.20 -6.50 -9.33
CA GLU A 561 -26.41 -6.98 -7.95
C GLU A 561 -25.11 -7.63 -7.44
N THR A 562 -24.95 -7.69 -6.11
CA THR A 562 -23.81 -8.34 -5.46
C THR A 562 -24.30 -9.22 -4.31
N THR A 563 -23.58 -10.30 -4.04
CA THR A 563 -23.90 -11.21 -2.94
C THR A 563 -22.94 -11.02 -1.77
N TYR A 564 -23.45 -11.21 -0.56
CA TYR A 564 -22.69 -11.10 0.69
C TYR A 564 -22.51 -12.47 1.38
N ASP A 565 -22.79 -13.56 0.67
CA ASP A 565 -22.61 -14.91 1.18
C ASP A 565 -21.14 -15.36 1.13
N PHE A 566 -20.80 -16.27 2.04
CA PHE A 566 -19.46 -16.84 2.18
C PHE A 566 -19.48 -18.34 1.86
N PRO A 567 -19.59 -18.72 0.57
CA PRO A 567 -19.56 -20.13 0.19
C PRO A 567 -18.20 -20.75 0.54
N PRO A 568 -18.13 -22.07 0.83
CA PRO A 568 -16.86 -22.74 1.08
C PRO A 568 -15.88 -22.56 -0.09
N VAL A 569 -14.76 -21.90 0.17
CA VAL A 569 -13.74 -21.64 -0.85
C VAL A 569 -12.66 -22.72 -0.82
N VAL A 570 -12.40 -23.35 -1.97
CA VAL A 570 -11.15 -24.06 -2.22
C VAL A 570 -10.24 -23.10 -2.96
N SER A 571 -9.21 -22.58 -2.29
CA SER A 571 -8.24 -21.69 -2.93
C SER A 571 -7.52 -22.41 -4.07
N ASN A 572 -7.55 -21.83 -5.27
CA ASN A 572 -6.82 -22.31 -6.46
C ASN A 572 -5.48 -21.58 -6.68
N LEU A 573 -5.05 -20.76 -5.71
CA LEU A 573 -3.84 -19.95 -5.85
C LEU A 573 -2.58 -20.85 -5.89
N THR A 574 -1.65 -20.52 -6.80
CA THR A 574 -0.38 -21.23 -6.97
C THR A 574 0.76 -20.50 -6.25
N ILE A 575 1.84 -21.22 -5.92
CA ILE A 575 3.06 -20.60 -5.41
C ILE A 575 3.87 -20.21 -6.66
N PRO A 576 4.19 -18.92 -6.86
CA PRO A 576 5.02 -18.50 -7.98
C PRO A 576 6.40 -19.15 -7.88
N ALA A 577 6.88 -19.74 -8.98
CA ALA A 577 8.23 -20.29 -9.02
C ALA A 577 9.27 -19.16 -9.16
N PRO A 578 10.52 -19.39 -8.72
CA PRO A 578 11.63 -18.48 -9.03
C PRO A 578 11.71 -18.21 -10.53
N ALA A 579 11.82 -16.93 -10.88
CA ALA A 579 11.87 -16.46 -12.25
C ALA A 579 12.97 -15.42 -12.41
N VAL A 580 13.49 -15.26 -13.63
CA VAL A 580 14.41 -14.17 -14.00
C VAL A 580 13.62 -13.03 -14.63
N GLN A 581 14.00 -11.82 -14.26
CA GLN A 581 13.49 -10.56 -14.79
C GLN A 581 14.66 -9.67 -15.22
N PHE A 582 14.50 -8.97 -16.34
CA PHE A 582 15.39 -7.88 -16.75
C PHE A 582 14.62 -6.84 -17.54
N THR A 583 15.18 -5.63 -17.65
CA THR A 583 14.58 -4.52 -18.41
C THR A 583 15.55 -4.06 -19.48
N GLU A 584 15.01 -3.85 -20.69
CA GLU A 584 15.79 -3.41 -21.84
C GLU A 584 15.12 -2.26 -22.59
N THR A 585 15.95 -1.51 -23.33
CA THR A 585 15.49 -0.42 -24.19
C THR A 585 16.12 -0.60 -25.57
N MET A 586 15.31 -0.45 -26.62
CA MET A 586 15.80 -0.42 -28.01
C MET A 586 15.24 0.80 -28.73
N LYS A 587 16.04 1.36 -29.64
CA LYS A 587 15.73 2.62 -30.34
C LYS A 587 16.02 2.50 -31.82
N GLY A 588 15.22 3.13 -32.66
CA GLY A 588 15.47 3.16 -34.09
C GLY A 588 14.40 3.93 -34.85
N PHE A 589 14.18 3.54 -36.09
CA PHE A 589 13.26 4.21 -36.99
C PHE A 589 12.35 3.22 -37.68
N PHE A 590 11.14 3.67 -37.95
CA PHE A 590 10.06 2.92 -38.56
C PHE A 590 9.32 3.79 -39.56
N SER A 591 8.90 3.23 -40.68
CA SER A 591 8.13 3.95 -41.71
C SER A 591 6.77 3.31 -41.94
N VAL A 592 5.71 4.11 -41.76
CA VAL A 592 4.36 3.74 -42.16
C VAL A 592 4.30 3.67 -43.69
N GLY A 593 3.78 2.57 -44.23
CA GLY A 593 3.59 2.35 -45.66
C GLY A 593 4.70 1.53 -46.34
N GLU A 594 5.87 1.36 -45.73
CA GLU A 594 6.92 0.45 -46.22
C GLU A 594 6.64 -0.98 -45.74
N LYS A 595 6.26 -1.87 -46.66
CA LYS A 595 5.74 -3.21 -46.31
C LYS A 595 6.70 -4.35 -46.67
N ASP A 596 7.72 -4.07 -47.46
CA ASP A 596 8.55 -5.10 -48.07
C ASP A 596 9.91 -5.22 -47.37
N ASP A 597 10.63 -4.11 -47.18
CA ASP A 597 12.04 -4.11 -46.75
C ASP A 597 12.31 -3.30 -45.46
N PHE A 598 13.07 -3.92 -44.53
CA PHE A 598 13.37 -3.32 -43.22
C PHE A 598 14.37 -2.16 -43.28
N GLU A 599 15.38 -2.22 -44.14
CA GLU A 599 16.41 -1.18 -44.28
C GLU A 599 15.85 0.05 -45.01
N VAL A 600 15.01 -0.17 -46.01
CA VAL A 600 14.22 0.90 -46.65
C VAL A 600 13.30 1.55 -45.62
N GLY A 601 12.59 0.74 -44.81
CA GLY A 601 11.72 1.24 -43.75
C GLY A 601 12.47 2.06 -42.68
N TYR A 602 13.65 1.61 -42.28
CA TYR A 602 14.53 2.33 -41.35
C TYR A 602 15.00 3.67 -41.94
N THR A 603 15.51 3.65 -43.17
CA THR A 603 16.04 4.85 -43.84
C THR A 603 14.94 5.88 -44.10
N ALA A 604 13.77 5.43 -44.56
CA ALA A 604 12.61 6.30 -44.76
C ALA A 604 12.10 6.85 -43.42
N GLY A 605 12.07 6.04 -42.36
CA GLY A 605 11.68 6.49 -41.02
C GLY A 605 12.64 7.57 -40.48
N GLU A 606 13.94 7.41 -40.70
CA GLU A 606 14.95 8.41 -40.32
C GLU A 606 14.76 9.73 -41.08
N GLN A 607 14.58 9.67 -42.41
CA GLN A 607 14.37 10.85 -43.25
C GLN A 607 13.09 11.63 -42.90
N HIS A 608 12.04 10.92 -42.47
CA HIS A 608 10.75 11.52 -42.08
C HIS A 608 10.65 11.81 -40.57
N CYS A 609 11.73 11.65 -39.80
CA CYS A 609 11.75 11.86 -38.35
C CYS A 609 10.67 11.04 -37.63
N SER A 610 10.56 9.75 -37.96
CA SER A 610 9.61 8.78 -37.38
C SER A 610 10.35 7.78 -36.47
N PRO A 611 10.74 8.21 -35.25
CA PRO A 611 11.44 7.34 -34.32
C PRO A 611 10.49 6.32 -33.72
N ILE A 612 11.04 5.16 -33.39
CA ILE A 612 10.41 4.15 -32.55
C ILE A 612 11.37 3.72 -31.45
N LEU A 613 10.86 3.66 -30.23
CA LEU A 613 11.60 3.24 -29.04
C LEU A 613 10.69 2.40 -28.16
N PHE A 614 11.21 1.35 -27.57
CA PHE A 614 10.53 0.67 -26.47
C PHE A 614 11.40 0.60 -25.24
N THR A 615 10.75 0.49 -24.09
CA THR A 615 11.36 0.01 -22.85
C THR A 615 10.49 -1.10 -22.29
N LEU A 616 11.03 -2.32 -22.27
CA LEU A 616 10.31 -3.54 -21.91
C LEU A 616 10.97 -4.20 -20.70
N THR A 617 10.15 -4.60 -19.75
CA THR A 617 10.51 -5.53 -18.68
C THR A 617 10.07 -6.92 -19.12
N ILE A 618 11.03 -7.84 -19.21
CA ILE A 618 10.82 -9.24 -19.57
C ILE A 618 10.93 -10.07 -18.30
N GLN A 619 9.97 -10.96 -18.09
CA GLN A 619 9.93 -11.90 -16.98
C GLN A 619 9.57 -13.30 -17.46
N THR A 620 10.28 -14.29 -16.95
CA THR A 620 9.94 -15.71 -17.17
C THR A 620 8.85 -16.18 -16.20
N GLU A 621 8.12 -17.24 -16.54
CA GLU A 621 7.15 -17.85 -15.61
C GLU A 621 7.83 -18.63 -14.48
N SER A 622 8.83 -19.42 -14.86
CA SER A 622 9.60 -20.30 -14.00
C SER A 622 10.91 -20.63 -14.70
N MET A 623 12.01 -20.67 -13.96
CA MET A 623 13.29 -21.10 -14.52
C MET A 623 13.29 -22.54 -15.02
N ASP A 624 12.63 -23.44 -14.30
CA ASP A 624 12.57 -24.84 -14.68
C ASP A 624 11.77 -25.03 -15.97
N ILE A 625 10.64 -24.32 -16.11
CA ILE A 625 9.83 -24.36 -17.33
C ILE A 625 10.56 -23.67 -18.48
N PHE A 626 11.18 -22.52 -18.23
CA PHE A 626 11.88 -21.74 -19.25
C PHE A 626 13.01 -22.53 -19.92
N VAL A 627 13.83 -23.24 -19.14
CA VAL A 627 14.94 -24.02 -19.68
C VAL A 627 14.46 -25.33 -20.32
N ALA A 628 13.34 -25.89 -19.85
CA ALA A 628 12.78 -27.14 -20.37
C ALA A 628 11.92 -26.98 -21.64
N ASP A 629 11.24 -25.84 -21.81
CA ASP A 629 10.43 -25.54 -22.99
C ASP A 629 11.36 -25.15 -24.17
N PRO A 630 11.34 -25.88 -25.30
CA PRO A 630 12.14 -25.53 -26.48
C PRO A 630 11.83 -24.14 -27.07
N GLU A 631 10.66 -23.58 -26.76
CA GLU A 631 10.29 -22.22 -27.18
C GLU A 631 10.79 -21.14 -26.21
N HIS A 632 11.30 -21.51 -25.02
CA HIS A 632 11.89 -20.61 -24.03
C HIS A 632 11.07 -19.33 -23.80
N LYS A 633 9.81 -19.49 -23.40
CA LYS A 633 8.83 -18.38 -23.31
C LYS A 633 9.07 -17.50 -22.09
N GLY A 634 9.23 -16.20 -22.34
CA GLY A 634 9.10 -15.12 -21.36
C GLY A 634 7.93 -14.21 -21.73
N TYR A 635 7.50 -13.40 -20.77
CA TYR A 635 6.42 -12.44 -20.92
C TYR A 635 6.94 -11.02 -20.79
N MET A 636 6.31 -10.09 -21.50
CA MET A 636 6.79 -8.71 -21.62
C MET A 636 5.71 -7.73 -21.18
N SER A 637 6.13 -6.66 -20.52
CA SER A 637 5.31 -5.47 -20.28
C SER A 637 6.19 -4.24 -20.40
N GLY A 638 5.59 -3.08 -20.71
CA GLY A 638 6.34 -1.84 -20.79
C GLY A 638 5.67 -0.81 -21.69
N THR A 639 6.50 0.03 -22.28
CA THR A 639 6.06 1.20 -23.05
C THR A 639 6.74 1.29 -24.40
N VAL A 640 6.01 1.78 -25.40
CA VAL A 640 6.54 2.11 -26.73
C VAL A 640 6.28 3.58 -27.03
N VAL A 641 7.29 4.29 -27.50
CA VAL A 641 7.18 5.66 -28.01
C VAL A 641 7.33 5.60 -29.52
N ALA A 642 6.24 5.86 -30.23
CA ALA A 642 6.18 5.86 -31.69
C ALA A 642 5.22 6.96 -32.18
N PRO A 643 5.70 8.20 -32.38
CA PRO A 643 4.87 9.35 -32.78
C PRO A 643 4.07 9.13 -34.08
N ALA A 644 4.54 8.23 -34.96
CA ALA A 644 3.83 7.85 -36.17
C ALA A 644 2.57 7.01 -35.91
N LEU A 645 2.44 6.40 -34.73
CA LEU A 645 1.29 5.58 -34.33
C LEU A 645 0.37 6.30 -33.35
N SER A 646 0.95 7.03 -32.40
CA SER A 646 0.25 7.72 -31.31
C SER A 646 1.05 8.93 -30.84
N ASP A 647 0.36 10.01 -30.51
CA ASP A 647 0.94 11.24 -29.96
C ASP A 647 1.46 11.05 -28.52
N LYS A 648 0.86 10.11 -27.78
CA LYS A 648 1.31 9.67 -26.44
C LYS A 648 2.01 8.30 -26.49
N PRO A 649 2.88 7.99 -25.51
CA PRO A 649 3.43 6.64 -25.33
C PRO A 649 2.33 5.58 -25.28
N LEU A 650 2.60 4.41 -25.86
CA LEU A 650 1.74 3.23 -25.88
C LEU A 650 2.15 2.27 -24.76
N THR A 651 1.23 1.43 -24.30
CA THR A 651 1.50 0.35 -23.34
C THR A 651 1.43 -1.02 -23.99
N VAL A 652 2.29 -1.92 -23.53
CA VAL A 652 2.36 -3.29 -24.01
C VAL A 652 1.44 -4.20 -23.20
N SER A 653 0.59 -4.96 -23.89
CA SER A 653 -0.13 -6.12 -23.36
C SER A 653 0.19 -7.37 -24.19
N ASP A 654 -0.14 -8.54 -23.66
CA ASP A 654 0.00 -9.83 -24.35
C ASP A 654 1.42 -10.05 -24.90
N GLY A 655 2.42 -9.53 -24.19
CA GLY A 655 3.81 -9.54 -24.61
C GLY A 655 4.41 -10.93 -24.42
N LEU A 656 4.92 -11.50 -25.51
CA LEU A 656 5.65 -12.76 -25.53
C LEU A 656 7.06 -12.55 -26.08
N PHE A 657 8.03 -13.07 -25.34
CA PHE A 657 9.44 -13.12 -25.69
C PHE A 657 9.88 -14.58 -25.85
N ASN A 658 10.60 -14.88 -26.91
CA ASN A 658 11.23 -16.19 -27.10
C ASN A 658 12.73 -16.01 -27.27
N LEU A 659 13.51 -16.81 -26.55
CA LEU A 659 14.97 -16.73 -26.57
C LEU A 659 15.56 -17.91 -27.37
N PHE A 660 16.37 -17.60 -28.40
CA PHE A 660 17.10 -18.59 -29.21
C PHE A 660 16.24 -19.72 -29.82
N VAL A 661 15.05 -19.40 -30.33
CA VAL A 661 14.19 -20.39 -31.00
C VAL A 661 14.58 -20.61 -32.45
N LYS A 662 14.40 -21.83 -32.97
CA LYS A 662 14.74 -22.15 -34.36
C LYS A 662 13.90 -21.34 -35.34
N ASP A 663 14.54 -20.88 -36.40
CA ASP A 663 13.85 -20.27 -37.53
C ASP A 663 13.14 -21.35 -38.35
N ALA A 664 11.85 -21.14 -38.61
CA ALA A 664 11.02 -22.09 -39.37
C ALA A 664 11.46 -22.17 -40.85
N ASP A 665 11.98 -21.06 -41.38
CA ASP A 665 12.43 -20.96 -42.77
C ASP A 665 13.87 -21.46 -42.95
N ASN A 666 14.68 -21.43 -41.89
CA ASN A 666 16.03 -21.96 -41.88
C ASN A 666 16.43 -22.54 -40.51
N PRO A 667 16.35 -23.86 -40.30
CA PRO A 667 16.64 -24.50 -39.01
C PRO A 667 18.05 -24.27 -38.46
N ASP A 668 19.00 -23.83 -39.30
CA ASP A 668 20.37 -23.50 -38.91
C ASP A 668 20.51 -22.09 -38.30
N HIS A 669 19.44 -21.28 -38.36
CA HIS A 669 19.39 -19.94 -37.77
C HIS A 669 18.52 -19.94 -36.52
N LEU A 670 18.92 -19.15 -35.53
CA LEU A 670 18.14 -18.91 -34.32
C LEU A 670 17.54 -17.50 -34.38
N LYS A 671 16.36 -17.35 -33.77
CA LYS A 671 15.66 -16.08 -33.62
C LYS A 671 15.41 -15.80 -32.14
N MET A 672 15.57 -14.55 -31.75
CA MET A 672 14.93 -14.03 -30.54
C MET A 672 13.68 -13.28 -30.96
N LYS A 673 12.49 -13.76 -30.58
CA LYS A 673 11.20 -13.22 -31.06
C LYS A 673 10.55 -12.33 -30.01
N TYR A 674 9.91 -11.27 -30.50
CA TYR A 674 9.17 -10.28 -29.74
C TYR A 674 7.79 -10.15 -30.36
N ASN A 675 6.76 -10.57 -29.65
CA ASN A 675 5.37 -10.44 -30.06
C ASN A 675 4.62 -9.64 -29.00
N MET A 676 3.95 -8.56 -29.36
CA MET A 676 3.18 -7.78 -28.40
C MET A 676 2.06 -6.96 -29.02
N THR A 677 1.04 -6.70 -28.22
CA THR A 677 -0.03 -5.75 -28.54
C THR A 677 0.36 -4.37 -27.99
N LEU A 678 0.33 -3.36 -28.84
CA LEU A 678 0.55 -1.95 -28.50
C LEU A 678 -0.79 -1.26 -28.33
N ASN A 679 -1.05 -0.76 -27.13
CA ASN A 679 -2.32 -0.13 -26.77
C ASN A 679 -2.13 1.38 -26.69
N THR A 680 -3.02 2.12 -27.34
CA THR A 680 -3.09 3.57 -27.22
C THR A 680 -4.08 4.00 -26.14
N HIS A 681 -3.94 5.22 -25.64
CA HIS A 681 -4.84 5.78 -24.63
C HIS A 681 -6.29 5.91 -25.15
N ASP A 682 -6.48 6.24 -26.43
CA ASP A 682 -7.79 6.32 -27.09
C ASP A 682 -8.40 4.95 -27.42
N GLY A 683 -7.63 3.86 -27.30
CA GLY A 683 -8.10 2.48 -27.40
C GLY A 683 -7.90 1.77 -28.72
N LYS A 684 -7.08 2.33 -29.60
CA LYS A 684 -6.57 1.62 -30.77
C LYS A 684 -5.52 0.61 -30.32
N GLN A 685 -5.42 -0.46 -31.12
CA GLN A 685 -4.41 -1.49 -30.94
C GLN A 685 -3.61 -1.65 -32.22
N PHE A 686 -2.32 -1.88 -32.05
CA PHE A 686 -1.42 -2.28 -33.12
C PHE A 686 -0.68 -3.54 -32.67
N TYR A 687 -0.25 -4.37 -33.61
CA TYR A 687 0.40 -5.63 -33.30
C TYR A 687 1.85 -5.55 -33.75
N PHE A 688 2.77 -5.77 -32.83
CA PHE A 688 4.20 -5.65 -33.05
C PHE A 688 4.80 -7.06 -33.12
N TYR A 689 5.50 -7.31 -34.22
CA TYR A 689 6.37 -8.47 -34.36
C TYR A 689 7.80 -8.02 -34.64
N GLY A 690 8.72 -8.47 -33.79
CA GLY A 690 10.14 -8.23 -33.97
C GLY A 690 10.94 -9.52 -33.85
N TYR A 691 12.05 -9.62 -34.57
CA TYR A 691 13.03 -10.67 -34.30
C TYR A 691 14.47 -10.19 -34.46
N LYS A 692 15.33 -10.71 -33.59
CA LYS A 692 16.80 -10.65 -33.76
C LYS A 692 17.23 -11.91 -34.49
N LYS A 693 18.07 -11.75 -35.49
CA LYS A 693 18.59 -12.86 -36.31
C LYS A 693 19.95 -13.27 -35.76
N VAL A 694 20.10 -14.53 -35.38
CA VAL A 694 21.33 -15.07 -34.78
C VAL A 694 21.84 -16.18 -35.72
N ASP A 695 22.78 -15.82 -36.58
CA ASP A 695 23.24 -16.71 -37.66
C ASP A 695 24.55 -17.44 -37.30
N GLY A 696 25.33 -16.92 -36.35
CA GLY A 696 26.54 -17.58 -35.86
C GLY A 696 27.63 -17.78 -36.93
N ASN A 697 27.65 -16.91 -37.95
CA ASN A 697 28.59 -17.02 -39.08
C ASN A 697 30.02 -16.59 -38.70
N SER A 698 30.15 -15.63 -37.78
CA SER A 698 31.42 -15.09 -37.30
C SER A 698 31.29 -14.62 -35.85
N PRO A 699 32.33 -14.81 -35.00
CA PRO A 699 32.33 -14.26 -33.64
C PRO A 699 32.26 -12.73 -33.60
N PHE A 700 32.63 -12.05 -34.70
CA PHE A 700 32.54 -10.60 -34.82
C PHE A 700 31.10 -10.09 -35.07
N ASP A 701 30.20 -10.96 -35.52
CA ASP A 701 28.81 -10.61 -35.81
C ASP A 701 27.93 -10.66 -34.55
N LEU A 702 28.42 -11.28 -33.47
CA LEU A 702 27.72 -11.44 -32.19
C LEU A 702 27.06 -10.16 -31.70
N TRP A 703 27.76 -9.03 -31.77
CA TRP A 703 27.20 -7.74 -31.36
C TRP A 703 26.02 -7.36 -32.25
N ASN A 704 26.17 -7.40 -33.57
CA ASN A 704 25.09 -7.03 -34.48
C ASN A 704 23.87 -7.95 -34.32
N ASP A 705 24.08 -9.26 -34.29
CA ASP A 705 23.03 -10.27 -34.21
C ASP A 705 22.25 -10.23 -32.88
N THR A 706 22.90 -9.79 -31.79
CA THR A 706 22.24 -9.65 -30.47
C THR A 706 21.65 -8.25 -30.23
N THR A 707 21.97 -7.27 -31.09
CA THR A 707 21.60 -5.86 -30.87
C THR A 707 20.69 -5.26 -31.93
N VAL A 708 20.48 -5.91 -33.08
CA VAL A 708 19.59 -5.45 -34.16
C VAL A 708 18.26 -6.21 -34.13
N LEU A 709 17.15 -5.47 -34.10
CA LEU A 709 15.79 -6.00 -34.12
C LEU A 709 15.06 -5.56 -35.38
N TYR A 710 14.75 -6.52 -36.25
CA TYR A 710 13.91 -6.30 -37.43
C TYR A 710 12.45 -6.31 -37.01
N THR A 711 11.73 -5.24 -37.33
CA THR A 711 10.41 -4.95 -36.74
C THR A 711 9.35 -4.75 -37.83
N THR A 712 8.21 -5.40 -37.64
CA THR A 712 6.99 -5.23 -38.42
C THR A 712 5.86 -4.83 -37.49
N ILE A 713 5.04 -3.87 -37.92
CA ILE A 713 3.83 -3.46 -37.19
C ILE A 713 2.62 -3.74 -38.08
N TYR A 714 1.57 -4.31 -37.51
CA TYR A 714 0.33 -4.65 -38.18
C TYR A 714 -0.86 -3.86 -37.63
N GLU A 715 -1.87 -3.69 -38.47
CA GLU A 715 -3.15 -3.08 -38.11
C GLU A 715 -4.15 -4.09 -37.51
N ASP A 716 -3.95 -5.39 -37.72
CA ASP A 716 -4.84 -6.46 -37.25
C ASP A 716 -4.09 -7.58 -36.52
N GLU A 717 -4.80 -8.23 -35.59
CA GLU A 717 -4.28 -9.31 -34.73
C GLU A 717 -3.87 -10.55 -35.53
N ALA A 718 -4.54 -10.79 -36.66
CA ALA A 718 -4.24 -11.93 -37.50
C ALA A 718 -3.01 -11.69 -38.41
N GLU A 719 -2.31 -10.57 -38.21
CA GLU A 719 -1.05 -10.20 -38.87
C GLU A 719 -1.14 -10.16 -40.41
N ASN A 720 -2.33 -9.88 -40.97
CA ASN A 720 -2.54 -9.88 -42.42
C ASN A 720 -2.21 -8.52 -43.06
N ASN A 721 -2.34 -7.42 -42.32
CA ASN A 721 -2.20 -6.07 -42.83
C ASN A 721 -0.99 -5.39 -42.21
N VAL A 722 0.16 -5.51 -42.89
CA VAL A 722 1.38 -4.78 -42.55
C VAL A 722 1.13 -3.28 -42.67
N LEU A 723 1.31 -2.56 -41.56
CA LEU A 723 1.29 -1.09 -41.48
C LEU A 723 2.64 -0.52 -41.94
N GLY A 724 3.73 -1.16 -41.50
CA GLY A 724 5.08 -0.74 -41.86
C GLY A 724 6.16 -1.67 -41.34
N LYS A 725 7.40 -1.37 -41.72
CA LYS A 725 8.63 -2.05 -41.27
C LYS A 725 9.69 -1.05 -40.82
N GLY A 726 10.60 -1.53 -39.97
CA GLY A 726 11.72 -0.73 -39.46
C GLY A 726 12.74 -1.57 -38.71
N ILE A 727 13.75 -0.89 -38.16
CA ILE A 727 14.84 -1.52 -37.41
C ILE A 727 15.04 -0.76 -36.09
N LEU A 728 15.14 -1.51 -34.99
CA LEU A 728 15.56 -0.99 -33.70
C LEU A 728 16.94 -1.56 -33.35
N LYS A 729 17.75 -0.77 -32.64
CA LYS A 729 19.08 -1.14 -32.17
C LYS A 729 19.20 -0.85 -30.68
N ILE A 730 19.94 -1.68 -29.95
CA ILE A 730 20.34 -1.35 -28.57
C ILE A 730 21.68 -0.62 -28.59
N ALA A 731 21.75 0.53 -27.93
CA ALA A 731 23.00 1.26 -27.78
C ALA A 731 23.91 0.54 -26.77
N ALA A 732 25.23 0.63 -26.93
CA ALA A 732 26.18 -0.04 -26.03
C ALA A 732 26.00 0.37 -24.55
N GLN A 733 25.67 1.63 -24.30
CA GLN A 733 25.38 2.13 -22.96
C GLN A 733 24.06 1.58 -22.39
N ASP A 734 23.03 1.44 -23.23
CA ASP A 734 21.74 0.87 -22.84
C ASP A 734 21.90 -0.63 -22.52
N PHE A 735 22.71 -1.37 -23.29
CA PHE A 735 23.05 -2.76 -23.01
C PHE A 735 23.82 -2.93 -21.70
N ALA A 736 24.84 -2.08 -21.46
CA ALA A 736 25.56 -2.08 -20.18
C ALA A 736 24.60 -1.82 -19.00
N THR A 737 23.63 -0.93 -19.18
CA THR A 737 22.59 -0.64 -18.18
C THR A 737 21.66 -1.85 -17.99
N GLN A 738 21.20 -2.50 -19.06
CA GLN A 738 20.37 -3.71 -19.03
C GLN A 738 21.00 -4.81 -18.18
N MET A 739 22.31 -5.05 -18.32
CA MET A 739 23.01 -6.06 -17.52
C MET A 739 22.93 -5.79 -16.00
N THR A 740 22.75 -4.53 -15.58
CA THR A 740 22.56 -4.16 -14.17
C THR A 740 21.12 -4.33 -13.67
N THR A 741 20.17 -4.63 -14.55
CA THR A 741 18.75 -4.82 -14.21
C THR A 741 18.37 -6.28 -14.02
N MET A 742 19.23 -7.19 -14.47
CA MET A 742 18.98 -8.63 -14.41
C MET A 742 18.95 -9.11 -12.95
N LYS A 743 17.84 -9.72 -12.57
CA LYS A 743 17.61 -10.23 -11.21
C LYS A 743 16.63 -11.40 -11.20
N THR A 744 16.56 -12.09 -10.07
CA THR A 744 15.53 -13.09 -9.83
C THR A 744 14.37 -12.50 -9.04
N VAL A 745 13.15 -12.88 -9.39
CA VAL A 745 11.93 -12.60 -8.63
C VAL A 745 11.37 -13.90 -8.04
N ASN A 746 10.42 -13.78 -7.11
CA ASN A 746 9.80 -14.91 -6.40
C ASN A 746 10.78 -15.79 -5.62
N THR A 747 11.79 -15.17 -4.99
CA THR A 747 12.75 -15.85 -4.11
C THR A 747 12.69 -15.25 -2.71
N ASN A 748 12.95 -16.08 -1.68
CA ASN A 748 12.84 -15.70 -0.27
C ASN A 748 14.21 -15.38 0.37
N SER A 749 15.31 -15.57 -0.36
CA SER A 749 16.65 -15.30 0.15
C SER A 749 17.65 -15.00 -0.96
N MET A 750 18.74 -14.30 -0.63
CA MET A 750 19.83 -14.05 -1.56
C MET A 750 20.48 -15.35 -2.08
N MET A 751 20.51 -16.40 -1.26
CA MET A 751 21.06 -17.69 -1.68
C MET A 751 20.13 -18.42 -2.66
N GLU A 752 18.81 -18.33 -2.46
CA GLU A 752 17.82 -18.83 -3.42
C GLU A 752 17.87 -18.04 -4.73
N SER A 753 18.03 -16.71 -4.66
CA SER A 753 18.25 -15.84 -5.81
C SER A 753 19.46 -16.25 -6.65
N LEU A 754 20.63 -16.45 -6.02
CA LEU A 754 21.84 -16.88 -6.74
C LEU A 754 21.65 -18.25 -7.42
N LYS A 755 21.01 -19.20 -6.73
CA LYS A 755 20.70 -20.53 -7.29
C LYS A 755 19.71 -20.47 -8.44
N ALA A 756 18.71 -19.59 -8.37
CA ALA A 756 17.73 -19.43 -9.43
C ALA A 756 18.31 -18.74 -10.69
N MET A 757 19.38 -17.95 -10.55
CA MET A 757 20.05 -17.29 -11.68
C MET A 757 21.01 -18.23 -12.46
N GLU A 758 21.53 -19.26 -11.81
CA GLU A 758 22.52 -20.18 -12.39
C GLU A 758 22.03 -20.90 -13.67
N PRO A 759 20.82 -21.51 -13.70
CA PRO A 759 20.32 -22.19 -14.91
C PRO A 759 20.19 -21.25 -16.11
N PHE A 760 19.67 -20.03 -15.90
CA PHE A 760 19.52 -19.03 -16.95
C PHE A 760 20.87 -18.57 -17.49
N SER A 761 21.80 -18.23 -16.60
CA SER A 761 23.15 -17.79 -16.98
C SER A 761 23.90 -18.87 -17.73
N LYS A 762 23.75 -20.13 -17.31
CA LYS A 762 24.35 -21.29 -17.98
C LYS A 762 23.74 -21.48 -19.37
N PHE A 763 22.41 -21.54 -19.47
CA PHE A 763 21.70 -21.68 -20.74
C PHE A 763 22.10 -20.60 -21.75
N PHE A 764 22.05 -19.33 -21.34
CA PHE A 764 22.41 -18.21 -22.20
C PHE A 764 23.88 -18.30 -22.68
N SER A 765 24.79 -18.70 -21.79
CA SER A 765 26.21 -18.82 -22.12
C SER A 765 26.48 -20.01 -23.05
N GLU A 766 25.81 -21.15 -22.82
CA GLU A 766 25.91 -22.35 -23.66
C GLU A 766 25.42 -22.08 -25.08
N GLU A 767 24.26 -21.42 -25.24
CA GLU A 767 23.72 -21.07 -26.57
C GLU A 767 24.65 -20.10 -27.33
N LEU A 768 25.24 -19.12 -26.64
CA LEU A 768 26.21 -18.21 -27.27
C LEU A 768 27.50 -18.94 -27.70
N ILE A 769 28.03 -19.84 -26.86
CA ILE A 769 29.20 -20.65 -27.18
C ILE A 769 28.91 -21.57 -28.37
N ASP A 770 27.77 -22.26 -28.34
CA ASP A 770 27.37 -23.20 -29.37
C ASP A 770 27.14 -22.51 -30.72
N THR A 771 26.56 -21.31 -30.70
CA THR A 771 26.26 -20.56 -31.93
C THR A 771 27.50 -19.91 -32.55
N TYR A 772 28.37 -19.27 -31.76
CA TYR A 772 29.46 -18.44 -32.28
C TYR A 772 30.85 -19.03 -32.18
N PHE A 773 31.10 -19.97 -31.26
CA PHE A 773 32.45 -20.41 -30.94
C PHE A 773 32.69 -21.89 -31.26
N LYS A 774 31.67 -22.76 -31.17
CA LYS A 774 31.78 -24.20 -31.44
C LYS A 774 32.14 -24.57 -32.89
N LYS A 775 31.94 -23.67 -33.86
CA LYS A 775 32.38 -23.85 -35.25
C LYS A 775 33.89 -23.58 -35.46
N PHE A 776 34.56 -22.97 -34.47
CA PHE A 776 35.95 -22.51 -34.57
C PHE A 776 36.92 -23.24 -33.63
N PHE A 777 36.41 -24.15 -32.80
CA PHE A 777 37.15 -25.05 -31.92
C PHE A 777 36.74 -26.50 -32.19
#